data_AF-A0A7V7MNU6-F1
#
_entry.id   AF-A0A7V7MNU6-F1
#
_cell.length_a   1.000
_cell.length_b   1.000
_cell.length_c   1.000
_cell.angle_alpha   90.00
_cell.angle_beta   90.00
_cell.angle_gamma   90.00
#
_symmetry.space_group_name_H-M   'P 1'
#
loop_
_entity.id
_entity.type
_entity.pdbx_description
1 polymer ?
#
loop_
_entity_poly.entity_id
_entity_poly.type
_entity_poly.pdbx_seq_one_letter_code
_entity_poly.pdbx_strand_id
1 'polypeptide(L)'
;MALLPFLAGFVLLATGQEPEVSTWQDNLRLSPAVAFDPRGKELPELAVVRKWEGNLCTSFLTNPTGEAVAVGKVVLFDWQHRMGEETPIYGEGLQMLSQTGGTLGRPVDLGHYTDRDHYRLRIPEGAQAEIYSLLLCETKPAKRLLAFTSCQRFVGKFVLYPGTVQVVLDTEDLQLAPGESWKLEEFQLIEGQQRDLMLSQLARRVLIHHPARIPYSFPQPPSGWCSWYCFGPRVTAEDIRKNLNWIRRNAPELRYIQIDDGYQAAMGDWLKTGEAFGGDVRTLLKEIRQQGFEPAIWVAPFIAEAGSDLFQQHPDWFIKDEAGDPLPSNQVSFGGWRRGPWYCLDGTHPEAQNFLRELFQTMRKEWGCTYFKLDANFWGMMHGGRRHDPRASRVQAYRLGMEAILEGAGDAFVLGCNHPIWPSLGLLHGSRSSMDIRRRWKTIRRTGLENLARNWQNGLFWWNDPDCLVLTGDLPESTFQYHASLLHATGGMLLSGDDLPKLDAEKQKLLASLAQPTGYPASFRDAAFAVGEAKTENGARYYLFNHGEENTELSLELPATGELLDFWSGESLGIFVDPVHSFSLPPRSARVLEFRAGVEASDGIYCLTPELAKQAIIDESQEPYFKLLQPREIEIMTGEALPEGDLFSWREEARRRFQNAVVPFQKDEVLALKRAVTELRHKLGSELPDLLSMPWNFIKVESNHCLGMAHTRGHAIVLQEGWLRALVESERNPRQRPRILALLAHEQCHVFQRLHRSKVARFYQKHFGLQRTPARLSHPWLDLHQITNPDGVHLEWLVAEPGVEGSRQWYWPRTLLDPKGETKGRRPHFTALAVFVEAVGDEFRVMQEQDGSRPRFIPLEQCQAWQKAFPVGFTHDHPNEVLAYMIGALVEADCGGKPASTLSHTWREVISNFLGAE
;
A
#
# COMPACT_ATOMS: atom_id res chain seq x y z
N MET A 1 -61.85 -11.11 -21.13
CA MET A 1 -61.94 -9.67 -20.81
C MET A 1 -60.55 -9.08 -21.02
N ALA A 2 -60.29 -8.61 -22.24
CA ALA A 2 -60.09 -7.19 -22.61
C ALA A 2 -58.60 -6.77 -22.42
N LEU A 3 -57.76 -6.86 -23.46
CA LEU A 3 -57.45 -5.86 -24.52
C LEU A 3 -56.35 -4.84 -24.11
N LEU A 4 -55.15 -5.03 -24.68
CA LEU A 4 -54.02 -4.09 -24.98
C LEU A 4 -53.23 -3.39 -23.84
N PRO A 5 -51.95 -2.99 -24.06
CA PRO A 5 -51.29 -2.82 -25.37
C PRO A 5 -49.92 -3.50 -25.60
N PHE A 6 -49.84 -4.17 -26.75
CA PHE A 6 -48.68 -4.22 -27.65
C PHE A 6 -48.63 -2.87 -28.40
N LEU A 7 -47.59 -2.06 -28.18
CA LEU A 7 -47.09 -0.96 -29.04
C LEU A 7 -46.24 -0.01 -28.19
N ALA A 8 -44.94 -0.32 -28.06
CA ALA A 8 -43.92 0.62 -27.60
C ALA A 8 -42.60 0.29 -28.32
N GLY A 9 -42.65 0.36 -29.65
CA GLY A 9 -41.51 0.22 -30.54
C GLY A 9 -42.00 0.66 -31.91
N PHE A 10 -41.40 1.71 -32.47
CA PHE A 10 -41.89 2.53 -33.60
C PHE A 10 -42.92 3.61 -33.23
N VAL A 11 -42.48 4.69 -32.58
CA VAL A 11 -42.55 6.09 -33.09
C VAL A 11 -41.60 6.91 -32.21
N LEU A 12 -40.38 7.15 -32.69
CA LEU A 12 -39.50 8.23 -32.23
C LEU A 12 -38.74 8.76 -33.45
N LEU A 13 -39.53 9.27 -34.40
CA LEU A 13 -39.10 10.08 -35.52
C LEU A 13 -40.10 11.24 -35.63
N ALA A 14 -40.09 12.16 -34.68
CA ALA A 14 -40.67 13.52 -34.81
C ALA A 14 -40.56 14.35 -33.51
N THR A 15 -39.40 14.41 -32.87
CA THR A 15 -39.02 15.55 -32.03
C THR A 15 -37.50 15.65 -32.10
N GLY A 16 -36.97 16.73 -32.67
CA GLY A 16 -35.54 17.01 -32.77
C GLY A 16 -34.93 17.39 -31.42
N GLN A 17 -35.11 16.54 -30.41
CA GLN A 17 -34.39 16.60 -29.14
C GLN A 17 -33.68 15.26 -28.97
N GLU A 18 -32.37 15.28 -29.19
CA GLU A 18 -31.50 14.19 -28.77
C GLU A 18 -31.71 13.94 -27.27
N PRO A 19 -31.86 12.69 -26.80
CA PRO A 19 -31.94 12.42 -25.38
C PRO A 19 -30.65 12.92 -24.71
N GLU A 20 -30.84 13.73 -23.67
CA GLU A 20 -29.78 14.27 -22.81
C GLU A 20 -28.83 13.15 -22.37
N VAL A 21 -27.58 13.23 -22.84
CA VAL A 21 -26.36 12.53 -22.41
C VAL A 21 -26.59 11.11 -21.83
N SER A 22 -26.66 10.10 -22.69
CA SER A 22 -26.60 8.68 -22.26
C SER A 22 -25.29 8.41 -21.51
N THR A 23 -25.35 7.89 -20.28
CA THR A 23 -24.14 7.43 -19.60
C THR A 23 -23.53 6.25 -20.36
N TRP A 24 -22.24 5.94 -20.16
CA TRP A 24 -21.63 4.78 -20.81
C TRP A 24 -22.31 3.46 -20.39
N GLN A 25 -22.86 3.41 -19.18
CA GLN A 25 -23.62 2.28 -18.67
C GLN A 25 -24.93 2.12 -19.43
N ASP A 26 -25.63 3.22 -19.73
CA ASP A 26 -26.85 3.19 -20.56
C ASP A 26 -26.53 2.73 -21.98
N ASN A 27 -25.43 3.21 -22.55
CA ASN A 27 -24.97 2.75 -23.87
C ASN A 27 -24.70 1.23 -23.90
N LEU A 28 -24.04 0.69 -22.88
CA LEU A 28 -23.81 -0.75 -22.75
C LEU A 28 -25.13 -1.51 -22.54
N ARG A 29 -26.02 -1.04 -21.65
CA ARG A 29 -27.32 -1.67 -21.36
C ARG A 29 -28.23 -1.74 -22.56
N LEU A 30 -28.19 -0.73 -23.43
CA LEU A 30 -28.97 -0.64 -24.65
C LEU A 30 -28.35 -1.40 -25.84
N SER A 31 -27.10 -1.86 -25.72
CA SER A 31 -26.46 -2.63 -26.79
C SER A 31 -27.22 -3.94 -27.11
N PRO A 32 -27.14 -4.45 -28.35
CA PRO A 32 -27.75 -5.71 -28.72
C PRO A 32 -27.29 -6.88 -27.85
N ALA A 33 -28.17 -7.86 -27.66
CA ALA A 33 -27.86 -9.16 -27.08
C ALA A 33 -28.36 -10.25 -28.03
N VAL A 34 -27.46 -11.13 -28.48
CA VAL A 34 -27.72 -12.06 -29.60
C VAL A 34 -27.04 -13.41 -29.34
N ALA A 35 -27.71 -14.50 -29.68
CA ALA A 35 -27.14 -15.85 -29.67
C ALA A 35 -26.68 -16.23 -31.08
N PHE A 36 -25.61 -17.01 -31.17
CA PHE A 36 -25.04 -17.49 -32.42
C PHE A 36 -24.89 -19.01 -32.41
N ASP A 37 -25.09 -19.63 -33.56
CA ASP A 37 -24.82 -21.04 -33.77
C ASP A 37 -23.29 -21.31 -33.79
N PRO A 38 -22.84 -22.58 -33.77
CA PRO A 38 -21.43 -22.95 -33.86
C PRO A 38 -20.69 -22.43 -35.10
N ARG A 39 -21.43 -22.07 -36.15
CA ARG A 39 -20.89 -21.55 -37.42
C ARG A 39 -20.87 -20.02 -37.47
N GLY A 40 -21.28 -19.34 -36.40
CA GLY A 40 -21.31 -17.89 -36.29
C GLY A 40 -22.53 -17.23 -36.94
N LYS A 41 -23.59 -17.98 -37.24
CA LYS A 41 -24.86 -17.42 -37.72
C LYS A 41 -25.73 -16.99 -36.53
N GLU A 42 -26.32 -15.81 -36.62
CA GLU A 42 -27.30 -15.34 -35.61
C GLU A 42 -28.51 -16.27 -35.52
N LEU A 43 -28.98 -16.46 -34.28
CA LEU A 43 -30.15 -17.25 -33.91
C LEU A 43 -31.27 -16.34 -33.39
N PRO A 44 -31.95 -15.56 -34.25
CA PRO A 44 -32.99 -14.60 -33.86
C PRO A 44 -34.22 -15.27 -33.23
N GLU A 45 -34.40 -16.58 -33.42
CA GLU A 45 -35.45 -17.38 -32.81
C GLU A 45 -35.24 -17.62 -31.31
N LEU A 46 -34.01 -17.45 -30.80
CA LEU A 46 -33.70 -17.60 -29.38
C LEU A 46 -33.87 -16.27 -28.64
N ALA A 47 -34.42 -16.33 -27.42
CA ALA A 47 -34.63 -15.14 -26.60
C ALA A 47 -33.50 -14.98 -25.58
N VAL A 48 -32.68 -13.93 -25.72
CA VAL A 48 -31.70 -13.50 -24.72
C VAL A 48 -32.32 -12.42 -23.83
N VAL A 49 -32.54 -12.72 -22.56
CA VAL A 49 -33.16 -11.80 -21.59
C VAL A 49 -32.13 -11.32 -20.58
N ARG A 50 -32.03 -10.00 -20.40
CA ARG A 50 -31.15 -9.34 -19.41
C ARG A 50 -32.00 -8.65 -18.35
N LYS A 51 -31.70 -8.88 -17.07
CA LYS A 51 -32.38 -8.26 -15.93
C LYS A 51 -31.34 -7.52 -15.09
N TRP A 52 -31.51 -6.21 -14.97
CA TRP A 52 -30.60 -5.34 -14.23
C TRP A 52 -31.16 -4.98 -12.86
N GLU A 53 -30.30 -5.08 -11.84
CA GLU A 53 -30.53 -4.56 -10.49
C GLU A 53 -29.31 -3.75 -10.07
N GLY A 54 -29.45 -2.42 -10.02
CA GLY A 54 -28.32 -1.54 -9.79
C GLY A 54 -27.24 -1.75 -10.85
N ASN A 55 -26.07 -2.24 -10.45
CA ASN A 55 -24.92 -2.50 -11.31
C ASN A 55 -24.72 -3.98 -11.70
N LEU A 56 -25.68 -4.84 -11.36
CA LEU A 56 -25.66 -6.28 -11.62
C LEU A 56 -26.63 -6.64 -12.75
N CYS A 57 -26.21 -7.56 -13.62
CA CYS A 57 -27.02 -8.13 -14.68
C CYS A 57 -27.11 -9.64 -14.53
N THR A 58 -28.31 -10.14 -14.31
CA THR A 58 -28.63 -11.56 -14.47
C THR A 58 -29.19 -11.79 -15.88
N SER A 59 -28.84 -12.91 -16.50
CA SER A 59 -29.26 -13.17 -17.88
C SER A 59 -29.72 -14.62 -18.12
N PHE A 60 -30.57 -14.79 -19.11
CA PHE A 60 -31.17 -16.07 -19.48
C PHE A 60 -31.19 -16.21 -21.01
N LEU A 61 -30.96 -17.42 -21.50
CA LEU A 61 -31.15 -17.79 -22.91
C LEU A 61 -32.28 -18.82 -22.97
N THR A 62 -33.34 -18.54 -23.73
CA THR A 62 -34.50 -19.42 -23.85
C THR A 62 -34.74 -19.81 -25.29
N ASN A 63 -35.05 -21.10 -25.53
CA ASN A 63 -35.49 -21.61 -26.81
C ASN A 63 -37.02 -21.73 -26.84
N PRO A 64 -37.76 -20.77 -27.44
CA PRO A 64 -39.20 -20.85 -27.55
C PRO A 64 -39.68 -21.76 -28.68
N THR A 65 -38.78 -22.33 -29.48
CA THR A 65 -39.12 -23.11 -30.67
C THR A 65 -39.44 -24.57 -30.33
N GLY A 66 -39.90 -25.32 -31.33
CA GLY A 66 -40.19 -26.76 -31.22
C GLY A 66 -38.99 -27.68 -31.47
N GLU A 67 -37.82 -27.14 -31.80
CA GLU A 67 -36.62 -27.91 -32.16
C GLU A 67 -35.44 -27.58 -31.23
N ALA A 68 -34.54 -28.55 -31.04
CA ALA A 68 -33.31 -28.30 -30.29
C ALA A 68 -32.34 -27.46 -31.14
N VAL A 69 -31.66 -26.50 -30.51
CA VAL A 69 -30.75 -25.59 -31.19
C VAL A 69 -29.36 -25.70 -30.59
N ALA A 70 -28.34 -25.91 -31.43
CA ALA A 70 -26.94 -25.82 -31.02
C ALA A 70 -26.57 -24.34 -30.86
N VAL A 71 -26.04 -23.97 -29.71
CA VAL A 71 -25.63 -22.58 -29.44
C VAL A 71 -24.13 -22.56 -29.24
N GLY A 72 -23.41 -21.86 -30.11
CA GLY A 72 -21.96 -21.73 -30.01
C GLY A 72 -21.53 -20.63 -29.03
N LYS A 73 -22.21 -19.48 -29.07
CA LYS A 73 -21.96 -18.37 -28.13
C LYS A 73 -23.17 -17.48 -27.93
N VAL A 74 -23.17 -16.73 -26.83
CA VAL A 74 -24.10 -15.63 -26.57
C VAL A 74 -23.31 -14.34 -26.41
N VAL A 75 -23.55 -13.35 -27.27
CA VAL A 75 -23.08 -11.98 -27.07
C VAL A 75 -24.10 -11.28 -26.18
N LEU A 76 -23.75 -11.05 -24.92
CA LEU A 76 -24.61 -10.36 -23.95
C LEU A 76 -24.66 -8.85 -24.17
N PHE A 77 -23.52 -8.28 -24.59
CA PHE A 77 -23.37 -6.85 -24.85
C PHE A 77 -22.42 -6.66 -26.03
N ASP A 78 -22.79 -5.80 -26.96
CA ASP A 78 -21.95 -5.31 -28.05
C ASP A 78 -21.65 -3.82 -27.84
N TRP A 79 -20.64 -3.55 -27.01
CA TRP A 79 -20.45 -2.23 -26.40
C TRP A 79 -19.55 -1.31 -27.24
N GLN A 80 -20.17 -0.27 -27.79
CA GLN A 80 -19.50 0.83 -28.49
C GLN A 80 -18.90 1.82 -27.46
N HIS A 81 -17.70 1.50 -26.96
CA HIS A 81 -17.20 2.10 -25.70
C HIS A 81 -16.77 3.57 -25.79
N ARG A 82 -16.48 4.10 -26.99
CA ARG A 82 -16.01 5.49 -27.25
C ARG A 82 -14.78 5.95 -26.44
N MET A 83 -14.10 5.04 -25.75
CA MET A 83 -12.83 5.32 -25.05
C MET A 83 -11.68 5.40 -26.07
N GLY A 84 -10.69 6.24 -25.79
CA GLY A 84 -9.52 6.39 -26.66
C GLY A 84 -8.67 5.11 -26.71
N GLU A 85 -7.98 4.90 -27.82
CA GLU A 85 -7.11 3.73 -28.05
C GLU A 85 -5.99 3.60 -27.01
N GLU A 86 -5.50 4.73 -26.48
CA GLU A 86 -4.45 4.78 -25.45
C GLU A 86 -4.96 4.48 -24.03
N THR A 87 -6.25 4.14 -23.85
CA THR A 87 -6.79 3.79 -22.53
C THR A 87 -6.10 2.53 -22.00
N PRO A 88 -5.39 2.59 -20.86
CA PRO A 88 -4.74 1.41 -20.29
C PRO A 88 -5.76 0.37 -19.86
N ILE A 89 -5.40 -0.91 -20.00
CA ILE A 89 -6.23 -2.03 -19.59
C ILE A 89 -5.47 -3.02 -18.73
N TYR A 90 -6.22 -3.74 -17.90
CA TYR A 90 -5.81 -4.98 -17.27
C TYR A 90 -6.91 -6.04 -17.45
N GLY A 91 -6.53 -7.26 -17.78
CA GLY A 91 -7.43 -8.37 -18.00
C GLY A 91 -6.87 -9.69 -17.51
N GLU A 92 -7.75 -10.54 -16.99
CA GLU A 92 -7.39 -11.89 -16.57
C GLU A 92 -7.37 -12.86 -17.77
N GLY A 93 -6.50 -13.87 -17.69
CA GLY A 93 -6.53 -15.03 -18.57
C GLY A 93 -7.57 -16.05 -18.11
N LEU A 94 -7.96 -16.98 -19.00
CA LEU A 94 -8.81 -18.10 -18.60
C LEU A 94 -8.07 -18.99 -17.61
N GLN A 95 -6.78 -19.18 -17.88
CA GLN A 95 -5.82 -19.91 -17.08
C GLN A 95 -4.83 -18.93 -16.42
N MET A 96 -4.30 -19.34 -15.26
CA MET A 96 -3.53 -18.44 -14.39
C MET A 96 -2.21 -17.91 -14.96
N LEU A 97 -1.55 -18.62 -15.86
CA LEU A 97 -0.31 -18.20 -16.52
C LEU A 97 -0.55 -17.11 -17.59
N SER A 98 -1.79 -16.69 -17.84
CA SER A 98 -2.11 -15.63 -18.80
C SER A 98 -2.71 -14.42 -18.08
N GLN A 99 -2.27 -13.24 -18.51
CA GLN A 99 -2.78 -11.92 -18.12
C GLN A 99 -2.59 -10.99 -19.32
N THR A 100 -3.51 -10.05 -19.50
CA THR A 100 -3.46 -9.04 -20.56
C THR A 100 -3.30 -7.65 -19.96
N GLY A 101 -2.43 -6.83 -20.55
CA GLY A 101 -2.25 -5.42 -20.22
C GLY A 101 -2.15 -4.55 -21.47
N GLY A 102 -1.44 -3.43 -21.38
CA GLY A 102 -1.28 -2.48 -22.49
C GLY A 102 -2.44 -1.51 -22.56
N THR A 103 -2.93 -1.22 -23.77
CA THR A 103 -4.04 -0.30 -24.01
C THR A 103 -5.16 -0.95 -24.81
N LEU A 104 -6.35 -0.35 -24.86
CA LEU A 104 -7.47 -0.85 -25.67
C LEU A 104 -7.10 -0.99 -27.15
N GLY A 105 -6.36 -0.03 -27.73
CA GLY A 105 -5.91 -0.07 -29.12
C GLY A 105 -4.72 -0.99 -29.35
N ARG A 106 -3.97 -1.34 -28.30
CA ARG A 106 -2.81 -2.22 -28.37
C ARG A 106 -2.71 -3.11 -27.12
N PRO A 107 -3.59 -4.11 -26.98
CA PRO A 107 -3.50 -5.08 -25.90
C PRO A 107 -2.20 -5.89 -26.04
N VAL A 108 -1.60 -6.24 -24.90
CA VAL A 108 -0.37 -7.05 -24.86
C VAL A 108 -0.47 -8.17 -23.82
N ASP A 109 0.05 -9.34 -24.18
CA ASP A 109 0.22 -10.45 -23.25
C ASP A 109 1.33 -10.10 -22.23
N LEU A 110 1.03 -10.15 -20.93
CA LEU A 110 2.02 -9.87 -19.87
C LEU A 110 2.96 -11.06 -19.58
N GLY A 111 2.63 -12.24 -20.13
CA GLY A 111 3.36 -13.50 -20.00
C GLY A 111 3.71 -14.15 -21.35
N HIS A 112 4.35 -15.33 -21.32
CA HIS A 112 4.66 -16.13 -22.51
C HIS A 112 3.77 -17.37 -22.74
N TYR A 113 3.15 -17.91 -21.69
CA TYR A 113 2.19 -19.02 -21.80
C TYR A 113 0.78 -18.45 -21.93
N THR A 114 0.49 -17.92 -23.13
CA THR A 114 -0.75 -17.18 -23.41
C THR A 114 -1.92 -18.13 -23.71
N ASP A 115 -3.14 -17.69 -23.40
CA ASP A 115 -4.38 -18.39 -23.78
C ASP A 115 -4.42 -18.70 -25.29
N ARG A 116 -4.06 -17.70 -26.11
CA ARG A 116 -4.09 -17.79 -27.58
C ARG A 116 -3.05 -18.76 -28.14
N ASP A 117 -1.80 -18.65 -27.72
CA ASP A 117 -0.69 -19.32 -28.43
C ASP A 117 -0.29 -20.62 -27.73
N HIS A 118 -0.25 -20.64 -26.40
CA HIS A 118 0.13 -21.83 -25.63
C HIS A 118 -1.04 -22.81 -25.50
N TYR A 119 -2.22 -22.32 -25.09
CA TYR A 119 -3.41 -23.15 -24.92
C TYR A 119 -4.29 -23.24 -26.18
N ARG A 120 -3.91 -22.50 -27.23
CA ARG A 120 -4.56 -22.49 -28.55
C ARG A 120 -6.06 -22.16 -28.48
N LEU A 121 -6.44 -21.31 -27.53
CA LEU A 121 -7.79 -20.74 -27.46
C LEU A 121 -7.92 -19.69 -28.56
N ARG A 122 -8.64 -20.04 -29.63
CA ARG A 122 -8.74 -19.20 -30.83
C ARG A 122 -9.46 -17.90 -30.52
N ILE A 123 -8.85 -16.79 -30.94
CA ILE A 123 -9.50 -15.48 -30.96
C ILE A 123 -10.32 -15.32 -32.25
N PRO A 124 -11.48 -14.63 -32.22
CA PRO A 124 -12.25 -14.33 -33.42
C PRO A 124 -11.45 -13.52 -34.45
N GLU A 125 -11.78 -13.69 -35.74
CA GLU A 125 -11.16 -12.90 -36.82
C GLU A 125 -11.43 -11.41 -36.63
N GLY A 126 -10.41 -10.58 -36.82
CA GLY A 126 -10.48 -9.12 -36.64
C GLY A 126 -10.41 -8.63 -35.19
N ALA A 127 -10.43 -9.52 -34.19
CA ALA A 127 -10.26 -9.16 -32.79
C ALA A 127 -8.77 -8.86 -32.46
N GLN A 128 -8.55 -7.88 -31.59
CA GLN A 128 -7.23 -7.49 -31.08
C GLN A 128 -6.79 -8.37 -29.90
N ALA A 129 -7.74 -8.77 -29.04
CA ALA A 129 -7.51 -9.65 -27.90
C ALA A 129 -8.80 -10.31 -27.41
N GLU A 130 -8.64 -11.40 -26.66
CA GLU A 130 -9.70 -12.05 -25.88
C GLU A 130 -9.26 -12.06 -24.41
N ILE A 131 -10.08 -11.48 -23.53
CA ILE A 131 -9.82 -11.35 -22.09
C ILE A 131 -10.92 -12.11 -21.34
N TYR A 132 -10.60 -12.79 -20.24
CA TYR A 132 -11.54 -13.67 -19.58
C TYR A 132 -11.99 -13.11 -18.23
N SER A 133 -13.30 -13.16 -18.01
CA SER A 133 -14.01 -12.89 -16.75
C SER A 133 -13.82 -11.52 -16.07
N LEU A 134 -12.73 -10.80 -16.26
CA LEU A 134 -12.47 -9.47 -15.70
C LEU A 134 -11.70 -8.62 -16.71
N LEU A 135 -12.24 -7.44 -17.02
CA LEU A 135 -11.61 -6.37 -17.77
C LEU A 135 -11.69 -5.06 -16.97
N LEU A 136 -10.53 -4.47 -16.67
CA LEU A 136 -10.38 -3.16 -16.05
C LEU A 136 -9.84 -2.18 -17.10
N CYS A 137 -10.54 -1.07 -17.31
CA CYS A 137 -10.13 0.03 -18.17
C CYS A 137 -9.84 1.27 -17.32
N GLU A 138 -8.62 1.81 -17.43
CA GLU A 138 -8.15 2.92 -16.61
C GLU A 138 -8.36 4.28 -17.30
N THR A 139 -9.61 4.75 -17.33
CA THR A 139 -9.92 6.11 -17.78
C THR A 139 -9.70 7.15 -16.66
N LYS A 140 -9.45 8.42 -17.03
CA LYS A 140 -9.44 9.58 -16.10
C LYS A 140 -10.74 10.38 -16.29
N PRO A 141 -11.45 10.82 -15.23
CA PRO A 141 -11.09 10.72 -13.81
C PRO A 141 -11.50 9.40 -13.11
N ALA A 142 -12.29 8.53 -13.76
CA ALA A 142 -12.79 7.28 -13.16
C ALA A 142 -12.41 6.06 -13.99
N LYS A 143 -12.10 4.95 -13.32
CA LYS A 143 -11.83 3.63 -13.90
C LYS A 143 -13.13 2.86 -14.10
N ARG A 144 -13.15 1.93 -15.04
CA ARG A 144 -14.31 1.07 -15.35
C ARG A 144 -13.92 -0.39 -15.27
N LEU A 145 -14.64 -1.17 -14.48
CA LEU A 145 -14.45 -2.60 -14.34
C LEU A 145 -15.70 -3.32 -14.86
N LEU A 146 -15.47 -4.26 -15.77
CA LEU A 146 -16.46 -5.17 -16.32
C LEU A 146 -16.05 -6.57 -15.88
N ALA A 147 -16.94 -7.31 -15.23
CA ALA A 147 -16.59 -8.65 -14.78
C ALA A 147 -17.79 -9.60 -14.70
N PHE A 148 -17.53 -10.87 -14.95
CA PHE A 148 -18.44 -11.96 -14.59
C PHE A 148 -18.23 -12.34 -13.13
N THR A 149 -19.32 -12.39 -12.37
CA THR A 149 -19.31 -12.69 -10.93
C THR A 149 -19.56 -14.17 -10.65
N SER A 150 -20.01 -14.92 -11.65
CA SER A 150 -20.16 -16.37 -11.60
C SER A 150 -19.44 -17.05 -12.77
N CYS A 151 -19.16 -18.35 -12.60
CA CYS A 151 -18.60 -19.22 -13.63
C CYS A 151 -18.93 -20.67 -13.22
N GLN A 152 -20.23 -20.97 -13.20
CA GLN A 152 -20.73 -22.28 -12.80
C GLN A 152 -20.91 -23.21 -13.99
N ARG A 153 -21.16 -22.64 -15.17
CA ARG A 153 -21.44 -23.39 -16.41
C ARG A 153 -20.70 -22.85 -17.61
N PHE A 154 -20.61 -21.55 -17.81
CA PHE A 154 -20.06 -20.98 -19.05
C PHE A 154 -18.85 -20.09 -18.78
N VAL A 155 -17.96 -20.01 -19.77
CA VAL A 155 -16.81 -19.10 -19.72
C VAL A 155 -17.24 -17.75 -20.25
N GLY A 156 -17.16 -16.73 -19.39
CA GLY A 156 -17.37 -15.34 -19.76
C GLY A 156 -16.08 -14.70 -20.28
N LYS A 157 -16.19 -13.95 -21.38
CA LYS A 157 -15.05 -13.29 -22.02
C LYS A 157 -15.40 -11.94 -22.64
N PHE A 158 -14.38 -11.13 -22.85
CA PHE A 158 -14.40 -9.84 -23.52
C PHE A 158 -13.58 -9.96 -24.79
N VAL A 159 -14.23 -9.77 -25.95
CA VAL A 159 -13.57 -9.76 -27.25
C VAL A 159 -13.39 -8.31 -27.66
N LEU A 160 -12.13 -7.89 -27.82
CA LEU A 160 -11.75 -6.52 -28.10
C LEU A 160 -11.60 -6.34 -29.61
N TYR A 161 -12.39 -5.43 -30.17
CA TYR A 161 -12.26 -4.94 -31.55
C TYR A 161 -11.96 -3.43 -31.52
N PRO A 162 -11.45 -2.86 -32.63
CA PRO A 162 -11.30 -1.41 -32.72
C PRO A 162 -12.61 -0.68 -32.42
N GLY A 163 -12.64 0.09 -31.32
CA GLY A 163 -13.79 0.89 -30.87
C GLY A 163 -14.95 0.12 -30.24
N THR A 164 -14.87 -1.22 -30.12
CA THR A 164 -15.96 -2.07 -29.63
C THR A 164 -15.46 -3.18 -28.70
N VAL A 165 -16.19 -3.44 -27.61
CA VAL A 165 -15.96 -4.60 -26.75
C VAL A 165 -17.21 -5.47 -26.74
N GLN A 166 -17.09 -6.72 -27.17
CA GLN A 166 -18.15 -7.71 -27.04
C GLN A 166 -18.00 -8.48 -25.73
N VAL A 167 -19.06 -8.53 -24.93
CA VAL A 167 -19.13 -9.36 -23.73
C VAL A 167 -19.84 -10.66 -24.11
N VAL A 168 -19.12 -11.78 -24.05
CA VAL A 168 -19.53 -13.04 -24.66
C VAL A 168 -19.51 -14.16 -23.62
N LEU A 169 -20.50 -15.05 -23.68
CA LEU A 169 -20.46 -16.35 -23.03
C LEU A 169 -20.24 -17.43 -24.08
N ASP A 170 -19.18 -18.21 -23.91
CA ASP A 170 -18.90 -19.41 -24.68
C ASP A 170 -19.80 -20.55 -24.19
N THR A 171 -20.70 -21.02 -25.07
CA THR A 171 -21.68 -22.06 -24.75
C THR A 171 -21.29 -23.43 -25.31
N GLU A 172 -20.09 -23.54 -25.89
CA GLU A 172 -19.44 -24.81 -26.28
C GLU A 172 -20.30 -25.71 -27.17
N ASP A 173 -21.04 -25.10 -28.09
CA ASP A 173 -21.90 -25.77 -29.06
C ASP A 173 -22.98 -26.67 -28.44
N LEU A 174 -23.29 -26.46 -27.14
CA LEU A 174 -24.27 -27.25 -26.41
C LEU A 174 -25.67 -27.08 -27.02
N GLN A 175 -26.48 -28.14 -26.89
CA GLN A 175 -27.84 -28.20 -27.39
C GLN A 175 -28.83 -27.65 -26.36
N LEU A 176 -29.53 -26.57 -26.71
CA LEU A 176 -30.63 -26.00 -25.96
C LEU A 176 -31.96 -26.63 -26.43
N ALA A 177 -32.59 -27.45 -25.58
CA ALA A 177 -33.78 -28.21 -25.94
C ALA A 177 -35.01 -27.31 -26.17
N PRO A 178 -36.06 -27.80 -26.87
CA PRO A 178 -37.31 -27.08 -27.05
C PRO A 178 -37.91 -26.65 -25.69
N GLY A 179 -38.24 -25.36 -25.55
CA GLY A 179 -38.79 -24.79 -24.31
C GLY A 179 -37.79 -24.66 -23.15
N GLU A 180 -36.54 -25.11 -23.31
CA GLU A 180 -35.52 -25.01 -22.27
C GLU A 180 -35.04 -23.55 -22.10
N SER A 181 -34.68 -23.20 -20.87
CA SER A 181 -34.04 -21.93 -20.56
C SER A 181 -32.77 -22.19 -19.75
N TRP A 182 -31.66 -21.61 -20.20
CA TRP A 182 -30.41 -21.58 -19.46
C TRP A 182 -30.31 -20.28 -18.68
N LYS A 183 -30.04 -20.40 -17.38
CA LYS A 183 -29.47 -19.30 -16.62
C LYS A 183 -28.01 -19.15 -17.06
N LEU A 184 -27.67 -17.95 -17.52
CA LEU A 184 -26.32 -17.57 -17.94
C LEU A 184 -25.54 -17.01 -16.73
N GLU A 185 -24.24 -16.79 -16.91
CA GLU A 185 -23.39 -16.23 -15.83
C GLU A 185 -23.77 -14.78 -15.52
N GLU A 186 -23.72 -14.43 -14.23
CA GLU A 186 -24.01 -13.08 -13.78
C GLU A 186 -22.85 -12.13 -14.11
N PHE A 187 -23.20 -10.91 -14.50
CA PHE A 187 -22.28 -9.87 -14.93
C PHE A 187 -22.43 -8.62 -14.07
N GLN A 188 -21.32 -7.92 -13.80
CA GLN A 188 -21.28 -6.71 -12.98
C GLN A 188 -20.48 -5.61 -13.67
N LEU A 189 -20.97 -4.37 -13.50
CA LEU A 189 -20.28 -3.14 -13.87
C LEU A 189 -19.87 -2.36 -12.63
N ILE A 190 -18.65 -1.85 -12.58
CA ILE A 190 -18.20 -0.99 -11.47
C ILE A 190 -17.47 0.21 -12.06
N GLU A 191 -17.77 1.40 -11.56
CA GLU A 191 -17.06 2.63 -11.86
C GLU A 191 -16.55 3.24 -10.57
N GLY A 192 -15.30 3.69 -10.55
CA GLY A 192 -14.67 4.22 -9.34
C GLY A 192 -13.28 4.79 -9.59
N GLN A 193 -12.75 5.50 -8.60
CA GLN A 193 -11.41 6.10 -8.70
C GLN A 193 -10.31 5.17 -8.18
N GLN A 194 -10.63 4.36 -7.16
CA GLN A 194 -9.68 3.49 -6.49
C GLN A 194 -9.84 2.03 -6.96
N ARG A 195 -8.80 1.50 -7.60
CA ARG A 195 -8.77 0.14 -8.16
C ARG A 195 -9.11 -0.92 -7.12
N ASP A 196 -8.50 -0.84 -5.94
CA ASP A 196 -8.63 -1.88 -4.92
C ASP A 196 -10.01 -1.92 -4.27
N LEU A 197 -10.69 -0.77 -4.16
CA LEU A 197 -12.10 -0.73 -3.72
C LEU A 197 -13.02 -1.39 -4.74
N MET A 198 -12.78 -1.16 -6.04
CA MET A 198 -13.55 -1.79 -7.12
C MET A 198 -13.35 -3.31 -7.13
N LEU A 199 -12.10 -3.77 -7.01
CA LEU A 199 -11.79 -5.20 -6.93
C LEU A 199 -12.35 -5.86 -5.66
N SER A 200 -12.32 -5.15 -4.53
CA SER A 200 -12.94 -5.62 -3.28
C SER A 200 -14.47 -5.77 -3.41
N GLN A 201 -15.12 -4.83 -4.09
CA GLN A 201 -16.56 -4.90 -4.37
C GLN A 201 -16.89 -6.08 -5.29
N LEU A 202 -16.10 -6.31 -6.33
CA LEU A 202 -16.22 -7.48 -7.19
C LEU A 202 -16.05 -8.78 -6.39
N ALA A 203 -15.00 -8.87 -5.57
CA ALA A 203 -14.71 -10.07 -4.79
C ALA A 203 -15.87 -10.48 -3.88
N ARG A 204 -16.49 -9.50 -3.20
CA ARG A 204 -17.68 -9.76 -2.36
C ARG A 204 -18.84 -10.34 -3.16
N ARG A 205 -19.02 -9.93 -4.42
CA ARG A 205 -20.09 -10.47 -5.27
C ARG A 205 -19.74 -11.85 -5.79
N VAL A 206 -18.50 -12.09 -6.18
CA VAL A 206 -18.00 -13.42 -6.59
C VAL A 206 -18.21 -14.45 -5.47
N LEU A 207 -17.92 -14.08 -4.22
CA LEU A 207 -18.08 -14.94 -3.05
C LEU A 207 -19.52 -15.38 -2.77
N ILE A 208 -20.54 -14.68 -3.30
CA ILE A 208 -21.95 -15.10 -3.19
C ILE A 208 -22.22 -16.33 -4.08
N HIS A 209 -21.60 -16.39 -5.26
CA HIS A 209 -21.76 -17.52 -6.19
C HIS A 209 -20.76 -18.65 -5.96
N HIS A 210 -19.60 -18.29 -5.40
CA HIS A 210 -18.48 -19.21 -5.15
C HIS A 210 -17.91 -18.99 -3.76
N PRO A 211 -18.57 -19.49 -2.70
CA PRO A 211 -18.07 -19.37 -1.33
C PRO A 211 -16.65 -19.92 -1.19
N ALA A 212 -15.75 -19.12 -0.62
CA ALA A 212 -14.37 -19.53 -0.38
C ALA A 212 -14.27 -20.56 0.75
N ARG A 213 -13.22 -21.39 0.70
CA ARG A 213 -12.92 -22.40 1.73
C ARG A 213 -12.05 -21.85 2.86
N ILE A 214 -11.36 -20.74 2.61
CA ILE A 214 -10.55 -20.01 3.60
C ILE A 214 -11.31 -18.77 4.09
N PRO A 215 -10.97 -18.21 5.27
CA PRO A 215 -10.01 -18.72 6.26
C PRO A 215 -10.58 -19.85 7.13
N TYR A 216 -11.82 -20.31 6.91
CA TYR A 216 -12.49 -21.28 7.80
C TYR A 216 -11.69 -22.57 7.99
N SER A 217 -11.24 -23.21 6.91
CA SER A 217 -10.45 -24.45 6.99
C SER A 217 -8.95 -24.22 7.23
N PHE A 218 -8.42 -23.08 6.80
CA PHE A 218 -7.00 -22.73 6.92
C PHE A 218 -6.86 -21.24 7.25
N PRO A 219 -6.80 -20.87 8.54
CA PRO A 219 -6.83 -19.48 8.97
C PRO A 219 -5.52 -18.73 8.70
N GLN A 220 -4.44 -19.45 8.43
CA GLN A 220 -3.12 -18.89 8.12
C GLN A 220 -2.62 -19.45 6.79
N PRO A 221 -1.91 -18.64 5.99
CA PRO A 221 -1.30 -19.11 4.75
C PRO A 221 -0.20 -20.16 5.04
N PRO A 222 -0.13 -21.25 4.26
CA PRO A 222 0.95 -22.22 4.35
C PRO A 222 2.34 -21.61 4.19
N SER A 223 3.28 -22.12 4.98
CA SER A 223 4.72 -21.86 4.87
C SER A 223 5.50 -23.17 4.78
N GLY A 224 6.48 -23.26 3.88
CA GLY A 224 7.13 -24.53 3.60
C GLY A 224 8.30 -24.48 2.63
N TRP A 225 8.61 -25.63 2.06
CA TRP A 225 9.71 -25.84 1.13
C TRP A 225 9.28 -26.72 -0.04
N CYS A 226 9.75 -26.37 -1.24
CA CYS A 226 9.45 -27.03 -2.50
C CYS A 226 10.73 -27.50 -3.20
N SER A 227 10.76 -28.79 -3.56
CA SER A 227 11.91 -29.42 -4.20
C SER A 227 12.13 -29.06 -5.67
N TRP A 228 11.13 -28.49 -6.36
CA TRP A 228 11.17 -28.28 -7.82
C TRP A 228 12.31 -27.35 -8.27
N TYR A 229 12.43 -26.19 -7.63
CA TYR A 229 13.36 -25.15 -8.08
C TYR A 229 14.82 -25.44 -7.75
N CYS A 230 15.11 -26.46 -6.95
CA CYS A 230 16.47 -26.89 -6.65
C CYS A 230 16.85 -28.21 -7.34
N PHE A 231 15.94 -29.19 -7.41
CA PHE A 231 16.26 -30.53 -7.92
C PHE A 231 15.50 -30.91 -9.20
N GLY A 232 14.35 -30.27 -9.44
CA GLY A 232 13.47 -30.59 -10.56
C GLY A 232 13.10 -32.08 -10.60
N PRO A 233 12.98 -32.69 -11.79
CA PRO A 233 12.59 -34.10 -11.92
C PRO A 233 13.68 -35.09 -11.47
N ARG A 234 14.83 -34.62 -11.01
CA ARG A 234 15.93 -35.46 -10.52
C ARG A 234 15.98 -35.54 -8.99
N VAL A 235 14.96 -35.01 -8.30
CA VAL A 235 14.83 -35.07 -6.85
C VAL A 235 14.92 -36.51 -6.34
N THR A 236 15.66 -36.73 -5.26
CA THR A 236 15.79 -38.02 -4.60
C THR A 236 15.31 -37.96 -3.15
N ALA A 237 15.04 -39.13 -2.54
CA ALA A 237 14.69 -39.20 -1.13
C ALA A 237 15.78 -38.60 -0.20
N GLU A 238 17.05 -38.70 -0.57
CA GLU A 238 18.16 -38.15 0.21
C GLU A 238 18.20 -36.61 0.16
N ASP A 239 17.86 -36.02 -0.98
CA ASP A 239 17.78 -34.56 -1.11
C ASP A 239 16.70 -33.99 -0.17
N ILE A 240 15.55 -34.66 -0.09
CA ILE A 240 14.46 -34.31 0.83
C ILE A 240 14.93 -34.44 2.29
N ARG A 241 15.59 -35.55 2.66
CA ARG A 241 16.08 -35.77 4.03
C ARG A 241 17.12 -34.72 4.45
N LYS A 242 18.04 -34.36 3.56
CA LYS A 242 19.04 -33.31 3.83
C LYS A 242 18.38 -31.96 4.11
N ASN A 243 17.42 -31.57 3.27
CA ASN A 243 16.70 -30.31 3.43
C ASN A 243 15.79 -30.32 4.68
N LEU A 244 15.06 -31.42 4.94
CA LEU A 244 14.27 -31.60 6.16
C LEU A 244 15.12 -31.46 7.43
N ASN A 245 16.28 -32.14 7.48
CA ASN A 245 17.20 -32.04 8.61
C ASN A 245 17.72 -30.62 8.82
N TRP A 246 17.92 -29.87 7.74
CA TRP A 246 18.31 -28.47 7.80
C TRP A 246 17.17 -27.59 8.32
N ILE A 247 15.96 -27.75 7.80
CA ILE A 247 14.75 -27.01 8.18
C ILE A 247 14.51 -27.16 9.69
N ARG A 248 14.55 -28.39 10.19
CA ARG A 248 14.36 -28.70 11.62
C ARG A 248 15.30 -27.93 12.55
N ARG A 249 16.50 -27.56 12.08
CA ARG A 249 17.51 -26.87 12.87
C ARG A 249 17.46 -25.36 12.72
N ASN A 250 17.13 -24.86 11.52
CA ASN A 250 17.38 -23.47 11.15
C ASN A 250 16.12 -22.67 10.78
N ALA A 251 15.03 -23.33 10.37
CA ALA A 251 13.80 -22.68 9.93
C ALA A 251 12.55 -23.57 10.18
N PRO A 252 12.28 -23.98 11.43
CA PRO A 252 11.17 -24.89 11.75
C PRO A 252 9.77 -24.34 11.38
N GLU A 253 9.67 -23.04 11.10
CA GLU A 253 8.47 -22.36 10.61
C GLU A 253 8.07 -22.81 9.19
N LEU A 254 9.01 -23.34 8.39
CA LEU A 254 8.72 -23.95 7.10
C LEU A 254 8.07 -25.33 7.31
N ARG A 255 6.79 -25.33 7.67
CA ARG A 255 6.05 -26.51 8.12
C ARG A 255 5.79 -27.54 7.03
N TYR A 256 5.48 -27.11 5.81
CA TYR A 256 5.14 -28.01 4.70
C TYR A 256 6.37 -28.43 3.91
N ILE A 257 6.54 -29.74 3.69
CA ILE A 257 7.66 -30.30 2.93
C ILE A 257 7.11 -30.92 1.65
N GLN A 258 7.24 -30.18 0.54
CA GLN A 258 6.65 -30.55 -0.75
C GLN A 258 7.63 -31.35 -1.61
N ILE A 259 7.25 -32.61 -1.84
CA ILE A 259 7.83 -33.45 -2.89
C ILE A 259 7.13 -33.10 -4.20
N ASP A 260 7.85 -32.41 -5.08
CA ASP A 260 7.32 -31.95 -6.37
C ASP A 260 7.50 -33.04 -7.45
N ASP A 261 7.24 -32.68 -8.70
CA ASP A 261 7.28 -33.56 -9.86
C ASP A 261 8.63 -34.33 -9.99
N GLY A 262 8.57 -35.67 -9.94
CA GLY A 262 9.74 -36.55 -10.08
C GLY A 262 9.66 -37.86 -9.30
N TYR A 263 8.75 -37.98 -8.33
CA TYR A 263 8.60 -39.19 -7.51
C TYR A 263 7.80 -40.31 -8.20
N GLN A 264 6.92 -39.97 -9.11
CA GLN A 264 5.98 -40.88 -9.76
C GLN A 264 6.62 -41.67 -10.91
N ALA A 265 6.07 -42.85 -11.22
CA ALA A 265 6.56 -43.69 -12.32
C ALA A 265 6.23 -43.11 -13.72
N ALA A 266 5.02 -42.59 -13.88
CA ALA A 266 4.48 -42.02 -15.12
C ALA A 266 3.46 -40.91 -14.84
N MET A 267 3.20 -40.03 -15.81
CA MET A 267 2.07 -39.10 -15.73
C MET A 267 0.77 -39.90 -15.82
N GLY A 268 -0.05 -39.85 -14.78
CA GLY A 268 -1.28 -40.65 -14.62
C GLY A 268 -1.17 -41.75 -13.55
N ASP A 269 0.05 -42.22 -13.25
CA ASP A 269 0.29 -43.34 -12.31
C ASP A 269 0.84 -42.84 -10.96
N TRP A 270 0.07 -41.98 -10.30
CA TRP A 270 0.49 -41.18 -9.14
C TRP A 270 0.74 -41.99 -7.86
N LEU A 271 0.16 -43.20 -7.75
CA LEU A 271 0.38 -44.12 -6.61
C LEU A 271 1.63 -44.99 -6.77
N LYS A 272 2.26 -44.98 -7.95
CA LYS A 272 3.48 -45.75 -8.24
C LYS A 272 4.69 -44.83 -8.16
N THR A 273 5.73 -45.27 -7.47
CA THR A 273 6.91 -44.42 -7.21
C THR A 273 8.14 -44.95 -7.94
N GLY A 274 8.98 -44.05 -8.43
CA GLY A 274 10.19 -44.36 -9.19
C GLY A 274 11.37 -44.82 -8.31
N GLU A 275 12.41 -45.34 -8.96
CA GLU A 275 13.61 -45.87 -8.30
C GLU A 275 14.35 -44.83 -7.44
N ALA A 276 14.28 -43.54 -7.79
CA ALA A 276 14.91 -42.44 -7.04
C ALA A 276 14.40 -42.28 -5.59
N PHE A 277 13.25 -42.88 -5.28
CA PHE A 277 12.65 -42.93 -3.95
C PHE A 277 12.69 -44.36 -3.35
N GLY A 278 13.55 -45.23 -3.87
CA GLY A 278 13.67 -46.62 -3.43
C GLY A 278 12.44 -47.47 -3.71
N GLY A 279 11.59 -47.04 -4.66
CA GLY A 279 10.32 -47.70 -4.99
C GLY A 279 9.19 -47.47 -3.98
N ASP A 280 9.38 -46.66 -2.92
CA ASP A 280 8.31 -46.27 -2.01
C ASP A 280 8.51 -44.88 -1.37
N VAL A 281 7.72 -43.89 -1.80
CA VAL A 281 7.71 -42.53 -1.23
C VAL A 281 7.06 -42.47 0.18
N ARG A 282 6.24 -43.46 0.56
CA ARG A 282 5.45 -43.43 1.81
C ARG A 282 6.32 -43.44 3.05
N THR A 283 7.45 -44.14 3.01
CA THR A 283 8.42 -44.13 4.12
C THR A 283 8.92 -42.72 4.39
N LEU A 284 9.27 -41.96 3.33
CA LEU A 284 9.74 -40.59 3.46
C LEU A 284 8.63 -39.64 3.96
N LEU A 285 7.40 -39.77 3.46
CA LEU A 285 6.26 -38.99 3.95
C LEU A 285 5.99 -39.26 5.44
N LYS A 286 6.11 -40.52 5.88
CA LYS A 286 6.01 -40.90 7.29
C LYS A 286 7.14 -40.29 8.12
N GLU A 287 8.37 -40.29 7.62
CA GLU A 287 9.52 -39.65 8.28
C GLU A 287 9.31 -38.14 8.47
N ILE A 288 8.81 -37.42 7.45
CA ILE A 288 8.46 -36.00 7.54
C ILE A 288 7.49 -35.76 8.70
N ARG A 289 6.41 -36.55 8.76
CA ARG A 289 5.39 -36.44 9.82
C ARG A 289 5.95 -36.78 11.21
N GLN A 290 6.76 -37.83 11.31
CA GLN A 290 7.40 -38.23 12.58
C GLN A 290 8.35 -37.15 13.13
N GLN A 291 8.89 -36.29 12.27
CA GLN A 291 9.73 -35.16 12.65
C GLN A 291 8.94 -33.87 12.96
N GLY A 292 7.59 -33.91 12.92
CA GLY A 292 6.71 -32.78 13.26
C GLY A 292 6.35 -31.86 12.10
N PHE A 293 6.68 -32.24 10.87
CA PHE A 293 6.39 -31.48 9.65
C PHE A 293 5.20 -32.05 8.88
N GLU A 294 4.66 -31.26 7.96
CA GLU A 294 3.48 -31.59 7.16
C GLU A 294 3.89 -32.13 5.78
N PRO A 295 3.56 -33.39 5.43
CA PRO A 295 3.89 -33.93 4.12
C PRO A 295 3.03 -33.32 3.01
N ALA A 296 3.67 -32.72 2.01
CA ALA A 296 3.05 -32.12 0.84
C ALA A 296 3.49 -32.87 -0.43
N ILE A 297 2.57 -33.07 -1.38
CA ILE A 297 2.88 -33.78 -2.63
C ILE A 297 2.26 -33.12 -3.86
N TRP A 298 3.01 -33.12 -4.95
CA TRP A 298 2.56 -32.65 -6.26
C TRP A 298 1.82 -33.76 -7.02
N VAL A 299 0.71 -33.43 -7.69
CA VAL A 299 -0.07 -34.35 -8.53
C VAL A 299 -0.61 -33.57 -9.72
N ALA A 300 -0.64 -34.16 -10.92
CA ALA A 300 -1.33 -33.56 -12.07
C ALA A 300 -2.60 -34.37 -12.42
N PRO A 301 -3.71 -34.17 -11.67
CA PRO A 301 -4.74 -35.18 -11.52
C PRO A 301 -5.51 -35.49 -12.81
N PHE A 302 -5.64 -34.52 -13.71
CA PHE A 302 -6.45 -34.66 -14.91
C PHE A 302 -5.69 -35.22 -16.11
N ILE A 303 -4.38 -35.43 -16.04
CA ILE A 303 -3.58 -35.85 -17.20
C ILE A 303 -3.04 -37.26 -17.05
N ALA A 304 -2.88 -37.94 -18.19
CA ALA A 304 -2.16 -39.19 -18.32
C ALA A 304 -1.31 -39.19 -19.60
N GLU A 305 -0.12 -39.80 -19.54
CA GLU A 305 0.65 -40.12 -20.75
C GLU A 305 0.13 -41.41 -21.40
N ALA A 306 0.38 -41.55 -22.70
CA ALA A 306 -0.05 -42.72 -23.48
C ALA A 306 0.41 -44.07 -22.87
N GLY A 307 1.59 -44.10 -22.25
CA GLY A 307 2.17 -45.30 -21.66
C GLY A 307 1.78 -45.59 -20.22
N SER A 308 0.94 -44.76 -19.59
CA SER A 308 0.50 -44.99 -18.21
C SER A 308 -0.51 -46.13 -18.13
N ASP A 309 -0.53 -46.81 -16.99
CA ASP A 309 -1.50 -47.88 -16.74
C ASP A 309 -2.92 -47.34 -16.75
N LEU A 310 -3.14 -46.16 -16.17
CA LEU A 310 -4.43 -45.48 -16.20
C LEU A 310 -4.97 -45.33 -17.63
N PHE A 311 -4.16 -44.82 -18.56
CA PHE A 311 -4.59 -44.62 -19.94
C PHE A 311 -4.79 -45.95 -20.69
N GLN A 312 -3.89 -46.91 -20.52
CA GLN A 312 -3.95 -48.19 -21.22
C GLN A 312 -5.14 -49.05 -20.77
N GLN A 313 -5.50 -48.99 -19.49
CA GLN A 313 -6.57 -49.80 -18.91
C GLN A 313 -7.95 -49.14 -19.04
N HIS A 314 -8.00 -47.80 -19.02
CA HIS A 314 -9.26 -47.05 -19.02
C HIS A 314 -9.30 -45.93 -20.07
N PRO A 315 -9.04 -46.21 -21.36
CA PRO A 315 -9.05 -45.17 -22.39
C PRO A 315 -10.43 -44.52 -22.56
N ASP A 316 -11.51 -45.18 -22.16
CA ASP A 316 -12.89 -44.70 -22.18
C ASP A 316 -13.18 -43.55 -21.19
N TRP A 317 -12.36 -43.39 -20.14
CA TRP A 317 -12.53 -42.32 -19.13
C TRP A 317 -12.04 -40.94 -19.60
N PHE A 318 -11.35 -40.90 -20.75
CA PHE A 318 -10.71 -39.69 -21.27
C PHE A 318 -11.61 -38.95 -22.26
N ILE A 319 -11.44 -37.63 -22.32
CA ILE A 319 -12.09 -36.77 -23.33
C ILE A 319 -11.81 -37.31 -24.73
N LYS A 320 -12.84 -37.41 -25.56
CA LYS A 320 -12.78 -38.01 -26.89
C LYS A 320 -12.73 -36.98 -28.00
N ASP A 321 -12.14 -37.33 -29.14
CA ASP A 321 -12.23 -36.56 -30.36
C ASP A 321 -13.54 -36.82 -31.11
N GLU A 322 -13.65 -36.31 -32.35
CA GLU A 322 -14.83 -36.52 -33.20
C GLU A 322 -15.01 -37.97 -33.69
N ALA A 323 -13.94 -38.77 -33.74
CA ALA A 323 -13.99 -40.18 -34.10
C ALA A 323 -14.39 -41.09 -32.92
N GLY A 324 -14.29 -40.58 -31.69
CA GLY A 324 -14.57 -41.33 -30.47
C GLY A 324 -13.31 -41.91 -29.81
N ASP A 325 -12.13 -41.56 -30.33
CA ASP A 325 -10.83 -41.93 -29.78
C ASP A 325 -10.40 -40.92 -28.72
N PRO A 326 -9.58 -41.29 -27.72
CA PRO A 326 -9.05 -40.32 -26.76
C PRO A 326 -8.33 -39.15 -27.46
N LEU A 327 -8.70 -37.92 -27.13
CA LEU A 327 -8.16 -36.70 -27.74
C LEU A 327 -6.78 -36.36 -27.14
N PRO A 328 -5.68 -36.41 -27.91
CA PRO A 328 -4.38 -35.99 -27.42
C PRO A 328 -4.30 -34.46 -27.34
N SER A 329 -3.78 -33.96 -26.21
CA SER A 329 -3.76 -32.53 -25.89
C SER A 329 -3.01 -31.67 -26.92
N ASN A 330 -2.00 -32.22 -27.60
CA ASN A 330 -1.22 -31.51 -28.61
C ASN A 330 -1.99 -31.19 -29.91
N GLN A 331 -3.21 -31.69 -30.10
CA GLN A 331 -4.08 -31.31 -31.22
C GLN A 331 -4.80 -29.99 -30.95
N VAL A 332 -5.22 -29.77 -29.71
CA VAL A 332 -6.07 -28.62 -29.31
C VAL A 332 -5.37 -27.64 -28.38
N SER A 333 -4.23 -27.99 -27.79
CA SER A 333 -3.50 -27.19 -26.81
C SER A 333 -1.99 -27.51 -26.85
N PHE A 334 -1.23 -27.01 -25.89
CA PHE A 334 0.12 -27.48 -25.60
C PHE A 334 0.09 -28.96 -25.17
N GLY A 335 1.00 -29.76 -25.75
CA GLY A 335 1.02 -31.22 -25.61
C GLY A 335 1.46 -31.74 -24.23
N GLY A 336 2.03 -30.89 -23.39
CA GLY A 336 2.59 -31.27 -22.09
C GLY A 336 4.10 -31.04 -22.02
N TRP A 337 4.59 -30.56 -20.87
CA TRP A 337 6.00 -30.20 -20.70
C TRP A 337 6.91 -31.42 -20.53
N ARG A 338 6.33 -32.57 -20.18
CA ARG A 338 7.07 -33.82 -20.03
C ARG A 338 6.16 -35.01 -20.34
N ARG A 339 6.69 -35.97 -21.10
CA ARG A 339 5.98 -37.20 -21.50
C ARG A 339 4.63 -36.93 -22.17
N GLY A 340 4.57 -35.88 -23.01
CA GLY A 340 3.42 -35.59 -23.86
C GLY A 340 3.38 -36.48 -25.12
N PRO A 341 2.28 -36.45 -25.90
CA PRO A 341 1.05 -35.73 -25.60
C PRO A 341 0.31 -36.32 -24.40
N TRP A 342 -0.46 -35.48 -23.71
CA TRP A 342 -1.31 -35.91 -22.60
C TRP A 342 -2.73 -36.20 -23.07
N TYR A 343 -3.38 -37.12 -22.37
CA TYR A 343 -4.80 -37.39 -22.46
C TYR A 343 -5.47 -36.93 -21.18
N CYS A 344 -6.66 -36.35 -21.29
CA CYS A 344 -7.30 -35.68 -20.17
C CYS A 344 -8.52 -36.44 -19.66
N LEU A 345 -8.56 -36.73 -18.36
CA LEU A 345 -9.72 -37.36 -17.72
C LEU A 345 -10.95 -36.47 -17.86
N ASP A 346 -12.08 -37.11 -18.13
CA ASP A 346 -13.36 -36.43 -18.19
C ASP A 346 -14.05 -36.45 -16.83
N GLY A 347 -14.15 -35.29 -16.19
CA GLY A 347 -14.82 -35.15 -14.90
C GLY A 347 -16.32 -35.43 -14.92
N THR A 348 -16.96 -35.65 -16.09
CA THR A 348 -18.35 -36.12 -16.20
C THR A 348 -18.48 -37.64 -16.17
N HIS A 349 -17.38 -38.37 -16.34
CA HIS A 349 -17.38 -39.84 -16.31
C HIS A 349 -17.40 -40.35 -14.86
N PRO A 350 -18.42 -41.11 -14.41
CA PRO A 350 -18.55 -41.52 -13.01
C PRO A 350 -17.35 -42.28 -12.46
N GLU A 351 -16.78 -43.21 -13.25
CA GLU A 351 -15.61 -43.99 -12.81
C GLU A 351 -14.32 -43.14 -12.79
N ALA A 352 -14.21 -42.10 -13.62
CA ALA A 352 -13.07 -41.19 -13.56
C ALA A 352 -13.15 -40.33 -12.28
N GLN A 353 -14.35 -39.87 -11.90
CA GLN A 353 -14.57 -39.24 -10.61
C GLN A 353 -14.23 -40.19 -9.45
N ASN A 354 -14.62 -41.46 -9.53
CA ASN A 354 -14.30 -42.43 -8.49
C ASN A 354 -12.79 -42.67 -8.37
N PHE A 355 -12.08 -42.81 -9.49
CA PHE A 355 -10.63 -42.88 -9.51
C PHE A 355 -9.97 -41.65 -8.85
N LEU A 356 -10.39 -40.44 -9.20
CA LEU A 356 -9.88 -39.21 -8.58
C LEU A 356 -10.11 -39.21 -7.07
N ARG A 357 -11.32 -39.56 -6.62
CA ARG A 357 -11.66 -39.65 -5.20
C ARG A 357 -10.77 -40.65 -4.47
N GLU A 358 -10.64 -41.87 -4.99
CA GLU A 358 -9.84 -42.93 -4.39
C GLU A 358 -8.34 -42.58 -4.35
N LEU A 359 -7.82 -42.00 -5.44
CA LEU A 359 -6.44 -41.55 -5.53
C LEU A 359 -6.08 -40.60 -4.38
N PHE A 360 -6.84 -39.53 -4.21
CA PHE A 360 -6.58 -38.55 -3.16
C PHE A 360 -6.92 -39.10 -1.77
N GLN A 361 -7.93 -39.96 -1.64
CA GLN A 361 -8.24 -40.66 -0.40
C GLN A 361 -7.09 -41.54 0.08
N THR A 362 -6.47 -42.32 -0.81
CA THR A 362 -5.31 -43.16 -0.49
C THR A 362 -4.11 -42.30 -0.10
N MET A 363 -3.78 -41.27 -0.87
CA MET A 363 -2.68 -40.36 -0.49
C MET A 363 -2.94 -39.66 0.85
N ARG A 364 -4.19 -39.26 1.12
CA ARG A 364 -4.55 -38.60 2.37
C ARG A 364 -4.50 -39.55 3.56
N LYS A 365 -5.22 -40.68 3.50
CA LYS A 365 -5.46 -41.58 4.63
C LYS A 365 -4.33 -42.58 4.84
N GLU A 366 -3.78 -43.13 3.76
CA GLU A 366 -2.76 -44.18 3.84
C GLU A 366 -1.35 -43.59 3.83
N TRP A 367 -1.07 -42.61 2.94
CA TRP A 367 0.27 -42.02 2.85
C TRP A 367 0.47 -40.89 3.87
N GLY A 368 -0.62 -40.26 4.30
CA GLY A 368 -0.62 -39.23 5.33
C GLY A 368 -0.31 -37.83 4.82
N CYS A 369 -0.46 -37.56 3.51
CA CYS A 369 -0.31 -36.22 2.95
C CYS A 369 -1.35 -35.26 3.54
N THR A 370 -0.94 -34.04 3.88
CA THR A 370 -1.82 -32.99 4.43
C THR A 370 -1.93 -31.78 3.50
N TYR A 371 -1.24 -31.83 2.36
CA TYR A 371 -1.23 -30.80 1.34
C TYR A 371 -1.04 -31.44 -0.04
N PHE A 372 -1.80 -30.97 -1.03
CA PHE A 372 -1.71 -31.36 -2.44
C PHE A 372 -1.49 -30.14 -3.33
N LYS A 373 -0.42 -30.13 -4.13
CA LYS A 373 -0.24 -29.19 -5.25
C LYS A 373 -0.76 -29.86 -6.52
N LEU A 374 -1.88 -29.35 -7.04
CA LEU A 374 -2.54 -29.87 -8.23
C LEU A 374 -2.10 -29.08 -9.45
N ASP A 375 -1.24 -29.67 -10.28
CA ASP A 375 -0.73 -29.02 -11.49
C ASP A 375 -1.41 -29.57 -12.75
N ALA A 376 -1.17 -28.94 -13.90
CA ALA A 376 -1.91 -29.20 -15.13
C ALA A 376 -3.44 -29.20 -14.94
N ASN A 377 -3.94 -28.40 -14.00
CA ASN A 377 -5.35 -28.50 -13.60
C ASN A 377 -6.31 -28.02 -14.71
N PHE A 378 -5.86 -27.11 -15.58
CA PHE A 378 -6.58 -26.61 -16.75
C PHE A 378 -7.02 -27.72 -17.71
N TRP A 379 -6.28 -28.83 -17.79
CA TRP A 379 -6.60 -29.91 -18.73
C TRP A 379 -7.88 -30.68 -18.35
N GLY A 380 -8.34 -30.60 -17.10
CA GLY A 380 -9.71 -31.05 -16.74
C GLY A 380 -10.81 -30.25 -17.46
N MET A 381 -10.44 -29.11 -18.04
CA MET A 381 -11.29 -28.21 -18.82
C MET A 381 -10.84 -28.13 -20.31
N MET A 382 -10.15 -29.16 -20.82
CA MET A 382 -9.66 -29.16 -22.20
C MET A 382 -10.80 -28.92 -23.22
N HIS A 383 -10.55 -28.07 -24.21
CA HIS A 383 -11.52 -27.70 -25.24
C HIS A 383 -11.43 -28.62 -26.47
N GLY A 384 -12.43 -28.54 -27.36
CA GLY A 384 -12.42 -29.23 -28.66
C GLY A 384 -12.70 -30.74 -28.62
N GLY A 385 -12.96 -31.31 -27.44
CA GLY A 385 -13.29 -32.72 -27.27
C GLY A 385 -14.70 -32.96 -26.74
N ARG A 386 -15.18 -34.19 -26.90
CA ARG A 386 -16.48 -34.68 -26.41
C ARG A 386 -16.34 -35.35 -25.07
N ARG A 387 -17.34 -35.11 -24.22
CA ARG A 387 -17.46 -35.64 -22.87
C ARG A 387 -18.46 -36.78 -22.81
N HIS A 388 -18.39 -37.55 -21.73
CA HIS A 388 -19.29 -38.62 -21.35
C HIS A 388 -20.72 -38.08 -21.15
N ASP A 389 -20.87 -36.96 -20.43
CA ASP A 389 -22.12 -36.19 -20.45
C ASP A 389 -22.06 -35.11 -21.55
N PRO A 390 -22.78 -35.29 -22.69
CA PRO A 390 -22.79 -34.32 -23.78
C PRO A 390 -23.58 -33.04 -23.45
N ARG A 391 -24.29 -32.98 -22.31
CA ARG A 391 -25.01 -31.78 -21.85
C ARG A 391 -24.18 -30.89 -20.93
N ALA A 392 -23.06 -31.42 -20.42
CA ALA A 392 -22.19 -30.72 -19.50
C ALA A 392 -21.16 -29.86 -20.25
N SER A 393 -20.97 -28.63 -19.78
CA SER A 393 -19.90 -27.77 -20.24
C SER A 393 -18.53 -28.23 -19.71
N ARG A 394 -17.43 -27.72 -20.29
CA ARG A 394 -16.09 -27.95 -19.74
C ARG A 394 -15.91 -27.42 -18.34
N VAL A 395 -16.59 -26.33 -18.01
CA VAL A 395 -16.59 -25.78 -16.65
C VAL A 395 -17.23 -26.78 -15.70
N GLN A 396 -18.41 -27.31 -16.03
CA GLN A 396 -19.09 -28.30 -15.19
C GLN A 396 -18.26 -29.58 -15.03
N ALA A 397 -17.67 -30.09 -16.13
CA ALA A 397 -16.81 -31.26 -16.09
C ALA A 397 -15.60 -31.07 -15.16
N TYR A 398 -14.89 -29.95 -15.29
CA TYR A 398 -13.78 -29.61 -14.42
C TYR A 398 -14.20 -29.53 -12.95
N ARG A 399 -15.33 -28.87 -12.67
CA ARG A 399 -15.84 -28.70 -11.29
C ARG A 399 -16.22 -30.04 -10.67
N LEU A 400 -16.89 -30.93 -11.40
CA LEU A 400 -17.22 -32.29 -10.94
C LEU A 400 -15.95 -33.11 -10.62
N GLY A 401 -14.94 -33.03 -11.48
CA GLY A 401 -13.65 -33.68 -11.22
C GLY A 401 -12.95 -33.13 -9.97
N MET A 402 -12.95 -31.80 -9.79
CA MET A 402 -12.39 -31.15 -8.61
C MET A 402 -13.16 -31.48 -7.32
N GLU A 403 -14.49 -31.59 -7.38
CA GLU A 403 -15.31 -32.03 -6.26
C GLU A 403 -14.93 -33.44 -5.81
N ALA A 404 -14.74 -34.37 -6.74
CA ALA A 404 -14.26 -35.72 -6.43
C ALA A 404 -12.86 -35.72 -5.80
N ILE A 405 -11.94 -34.87 -6.29
CA ILE A 405 -10.61 -34.67 -5.69
C ILE A 405 -10.74 -34.17 -4.25
N LEU A 406 -11.59 -33.18 -3.99
CA LEU A 406 -11.79 -32.60 -2.66
C LEU A 406 -12.40 -33.60 -1.68
N GLU A 407 -13.35 -34.42 -2.13
CA GLU A 407 -13.91 -35.51 -1.33
C GLU A 407 -12.83 -36.51 -0.90
N GLY A 408 -11.91 -36.87 -1.81
CA GLY A 408 -10.79 -37.74 -1.51
C GLY A 408 -9.74 -37.09 -0.61
N ALA A 409 -9.41 -35.82 -0.87
CA ALA A 409 -8.41 -35.05 -0.13
C ALA A 409 -8.83 -34.76 1.33
N GLY A 410 -10.13 -34.71 1.61
CA GLY A 410 -10.68 -34.52 2.94
C GLY A 410 -10.29 -33.16 3.53
N ASP A 411 -9.55 -33.18 4.65
CA ASP A 411 -9.08 -31.99 5.38
C ASP A 411 -7.71 -31.47 4.90
N ALA A 412 -7.12 -32.06 3.84
CA ALA A 412 -5.86 -31.57 3.30
C ALA A 412 -5.99 -30.21 2.59
N PHE A 413 -4.90 -29.46 2.62
CA PHE A 413 -4.76 -28.25 1.81
C PHE A 413 -4.69 -28.61 0.32
N VAL A 414 -5.32 -27.82 -0.54
CA VAL A 414 -5.35 -28.06 -1.99
C VAL A 414 -4.95 -26.76 -2.69
N LEU A 415 -3.76 -26.77 -3.28
CA LEU A 415 -3.21 -25.68 -4.09
C LEU A 415 -3.49 -26.00 -5.56
N GLY A 416 -4.15 -25.09 -6.27
CA GLY A 416 -4.21 -25.14 -7.73
C GLY A 416 -2.94 -24.57 -8.36
N CYS A 417 -2.42 -25.27 -9.36
CA CYS A 417 -1.31 -24.89 -10.23
C CYS A 417 -1.69 -25.22 -11.69
N ASN A 418 -1.31 -24.35 -12.61
CA ASN A 418 -1.81 -24.35 -13.99
C ASN A 418 -3.34 -24.60 -14.12
N HIS A 419 -4.15 -24.01 -13.25
CA HIS A 419 -5.61 -24.12 -13.17
C HIS A 419 -6.34 -22.99 -13.91
N PRO A 420 -7.60 -23.23 -14.33
CA PRO A 420 -8.47 -22.19 -14.86
C PRO A 420 -8.98 -21.32 -13.70
N ILE A 421 -8.79 -19.99 -13.73
CA ILE A 421 -9.00 -19.15 -12.54
C ILE A 421 -10.47 -19.16 -12.09
N TRP A 422 -11.39 -18.64 -12.91
CA TRP A 422 -12.81 -18.51 -12.54
C TRP A 422 -13.50 -19.86 -12.29
N PRO A 423 -13.29 -20.90 -13.12
CA PRO A 423 -13.86 -22.22 -12.87
C PRO A 423 -13.41 -22.85 -11.54
N SER A 424 -12.27 -22.44 -10.99
CA SER A 424 -11.72 -22.96 -9.72
C SER A 424 -12.20 -22.23 -8.46
N LEU A 425 -12.96 -21.15 -8.61
CA LEU A 425 -13.51 -20.41 -7.46
C LEU A 425 -14.38 -21.35 -6.61
N GLY A 426 -14.12 -21.36 -5.29
CA GLY A 426 -14.77 -22.23 -4.30
C GLY A 426 -14.22 -23.67 -4.23
N LEU A 427 -13.26 -24.05 -5.08
CA LEU A 427 -12.73 -25.42 -5.18
C LEU A 427 -11.28 -25.58 -4.71
N LEU A 428 -10.60 -24.48 -4.36
CA LEU A 428 -9.20 -24.50 -3.94
C LEU A 428 -9.01 -23.80 -2.59
N HIS A 429 -7.97 -24.19 -1.86
CA HIS A 429 -7.52 -23.50 -0.65
C HIS A 429 -6.41 -22.49 -0.97
N GLY A 430 -5.56 -22.82 -1.95
CA GLY A 430 -4.51 -21.95 -2.46
C GLY A 430 -4.52 -21.90 -3.99
N SER A 431 -3.95 -20.85 -4.57
CA SER A 431 -3.84 -20.65 -6.02
C SER A 431 -2.50 -20.05 -6.38
N ARG A 432 -1.74 -20.73 -7.25
CA ARG A 432 -0.55 -20.12 -7.88
C ARG A 432 -0.96 -18.83 -8.59
N SER A 433 -0.30 -17.72 -8.34
CA SER A 433 -0.73 -16.41 -8.89
C SER A 433 0.11 -15.92 -10.07
N SER A 434 1.14 -16.65 -10.48
CA SER A 434 2.08 -16.25 -11.53
C SER A 434 2.71 -17.43 -12.28
N MET A 435 3.53 -17.12 -13.28
CA MET A 435 4.42 -18.07 -13.94
C MET A 435 5.46 -18.69 -13.01
N ASP A 436 6.13 -19.73 -13.50
CA ASP A 436 7.25 -20.35 -12.79
C ASP A 436 8.42 -19.38 -12.59
N ILE A 437 8.87 -19.30 -11.35
CA ILE A 437 10.03 -18.53 -10.92
C ILE A 437 11.31 -19.14 -11.48
N ARG A 438 12.29 -18.28 -11.76
CA ARG A 438 13.66 -18.66 -12.09
C ARG A 438 14.61 -17.65 -11.47
N ARG A 439 15.84 -18.08 -11.17
CA ARG A 439 16.95 -17.25 -10.64
C ARG A 439 17.50 -16.28 -11.70
N ARG A 440 16.64 -15.40 -12.22
CA ARG A 440 16.96 -14.38 -13.23
C ARG A 440 16.10 -13.16 -12.99
N TRP A 441 16.72 -11.97 -13.00
CA TRP A 441 16.03 -10.68 -12.80
C TRP A 441 14.73 -10.54 -13.62
N LYS A 442 14.80 -10.79 -14.93
CA LYS A 442 13.62 -10.67 -15.83
C LYS A 442 12.45 -11.56 -15.38
N THR A 443 12.74 -12.76 -14.87
CA THR A 443 11.70 -13.68 -14.39
C THR A 443 11.16 -13.22 -13.03
N ILE A 444 12.04 -12.90 -12.07
CA ILE A 444 11.66 -12.36 -10.75
C ILE A 444 10.75 -11.12 -10.89
N ARG A 445 11.14 -10.18 -11.75
CA ARG A 445 10.34 -8.98 -12.01
C ARG A 445 8.97 -9.33 -12.59
N ARG A 446 8.92 -10.21 -13.60
CA ARG A 446 7.66 -10.55 -14.28
C ARG A 446 6.70 -11.29 -13.35
N THR A 447 7.13 -12.41 -12.75
CA THR A 447 6.29 -13.19 -11.84
C THR A 447 5.84 -12.33 -10.67
N GLY A 448 6.71 -11.44 -10.22
CA GLY A 448 6.39 -10.49 -9.20
C GLY A 448 5.23 -9.55 -9.56
N LEU A 449 5.29 -8.90 -10.72
CA LEU A 449 4.20 -8.03 -11.19
C LEU A 449 2.90 -8.82 -11.45
N GLU A 450 3.01 -10.04 -11.99
CA GLU A 450 1.87 -10.95 -12.17
C GLU A 450 1.18 -11.26 -10.83
N ASN A 451 1.97 -11.50 -9.76
CA ASN A 451 1.46 -11.73 -8.41
C ASN A 451 0.78 -10.48 -7.84
N LEU A 452 1.44 -9.32 -7.92
CA LEU A 452 0.89 -8.06 -7.38
C LEU A 452 -0.42 -7.65 -8.08
N ALA A 453 -0.56 -7.94 -9.38
CA ALA A 453 -1.80 -7.72 -10.11
C ALA A 453 -2.99 -8.54 -9.58
N ARG A 454 -2.71 -9.67 -8.92
CA ARG A 454 -3.68 -10.59 -8.32
C ARG A 454 -3.73 -10.55 -6.79
N ASN A 455 -3.02 -9.62 -6.15
CA ASN A 455 -2.99 -9.47 -4.69
C ASN A 455 -4.39 -9.36 -4.07
N TRP A 456 -5.33 -8.72 -4.76
CA TRP A 456 -6.71 -8.56 -4.32
C TRP A 456 -7.47 -9.88 -4.12
N GLN A 457 -6.97 -11.00 -4.63
CA GLN A 457 -7.56 -12.34 -4.46
C GLN A 457 -7.12 -13.01 -3.15
N ASN A 458 -5.95 -12.62 -2.61
CA ASN A 458 -5.32 -13.25 -1.46
C ASN A 458 -6.16 -13.09 -0.19
N GLY A 459 -6.36 -14.19 0.55
CA GLY A 459 -7.14 -14.18 1.78
C GLY A 459 -8.65 -14.01 1.58
N LEU A 460 -9.10 -13.86 0.33
CA LEU A 460 -10.52 -13.75 -0.03
C LEU A 460 -11.03 -15.00 -0.75
N PHE A 461 -10.45 -15.33 -1.90
CA PHE A 461 -10.85 -16.53 -2.66
C PHE A 461 -10.07 -17.77 -2.20
N TRP A 462 -8.79 -17.55 -1.92
CA TRP A 462 -7.76 -18.54 -1.60
C TRP A 462 -6.52 -17.82 -1.05
N TRP A 463 -5.56 -18.58 -0.54
CA TRP A 463 -4.21 -18.05 -0.31
C TRP A 463 -3.46 -18.02 -1.64
N ASN A 464 -2.99 -16.84 -2.05
CA ASN A 464 -2.17 -16.74 -3.25
C ASN A 464 -0.84 -17.44 -2.99
N ASP A 465 -0.41 -18.29 -3.90
CA ASP A 465 0.94 -18.84 -3.96
C ASP A 465 1.75 -18.01 -4.97
N PRO A 466 2.64 -17.12 -4.51
CA PRO A 466 3.45 -16.29 -5.39
C PRO A 466 4.56 -17.06 -6.11
N ASP A 467 4.55 -18.39 -6.00
CA ASP A 467 5.64 -19.29 -6.31
C ASP A 467 6.82 -19.14 -5.34
N CYS A 468 7.88 -19.92 -5.54
CA CYS A 468 8.90 -20.07 -4.52
C CYS A 468 9.83 -18.85 -4.33
N LEU A 469 10.19 -18.58 -3.07
CA LEU A 469 11.34 -17.77 -2.72
C LEU A 469 12.62 -18.48 -3.16
N VAL A 470 13.46 -17.81 -3.96
CA VAL A 470 14.76 -18.31 -4.41
C VAL A 470 15.85 -17.32 -4.01
N LEU A 471 16.77 -17.76 -3.16
CA LEU A 471 17.83 -16.96 -2.54
C LEU A 471 19.24 -17.42 -2.92
N THR A 472 19.35 -18.47 -3.73
CA THR A 472 20.62 -18.94 -4.30
C THR A 472 20.79 -18.51 -5.76
N GLY A 473 22.02 -18.56 -6.27
CA GLY A 473 22.37 -18.27 -7.65
C GLY A 473 23.22 -17.01 -7.81
N ASP A 474 23.56 -16.69 -9.06
CA ASP A 474 24.38 -15.54 -9.41
C ASP A 474 23.51 -14.29 -9.68
N LEU A 475 22.98 -13.71 -8.60
CA LEU A 475 22.19 -12.47 -8.65
C LEU A 475 22.70 -11.48 -7.57
N PRO A 476 22.58 -10.17 -7.80
CA PRO A 476 22.92 -9.16 -6.80
C PRO A 476 22.03 -9.27 -5.55
N GLU A 477 22.56 -8.87 -4.40
CA GLU A 477 21.82 -8.87 -3.13
C GLU A 477 20.52 -8.08 -3.20
N SER A 478 20.55 -6.92 -3.86
CA SER A 478 19.37 -6.06 -4.07
C SER A 478 18.24 -6.79 -4.82
N THR A 479 18.58 -7.71 -5.73
CA THR A 479 17.59 -8.51 -6.46
C THR A 479 16.94 -9.57 -5.57
N PHE A 480 17.70 -10.18 -4.65
CA PHE A 480 17.14 -11.11 -3.68
C PHE A 480 16.26 -10.38 -2.66
N GLN A 481 16.67 -9.20 -2.18
CA GLN A 481 15.86 -8.38 -1.29
C GLN A 481 14.60 -7.86 -2.00
N TYR A 482 14.69 -7.50 -3.29
CA TYR A 482 13.53 -7.18 -4.13
C TYR A 482 12.56 -8.36 -4.21
N HIS A 483 13.06 -9.57 -4.51
CA HIS A 483 12.25 -10.79 -4.60
C HIS A 483 11.54 -11.08 -3.29
N ALA A 484 12.27 -11.04 -2.18
CA ALA A 484 11.72 -11.21 -0.83
C ALA A 484 10.66 -10.15 -0.50
N SER A 485 10.95 -8.87 -0.74
CA SER A 485 10.00 -7.77 -0.50
C SER A 485 8.71 -7.92 -1.29
N LEU A 486 8.82 -8.43 -2.52
CA LEU A 486 7.66 -8.67 -3.36
C LEU A 486 6.80 -9.81 -2.82
N LEU A 487 7.40 -10.95 -2.48
CA LEU A 487 6.67 -12.09 -1.90
C LEU A 487 6.00 -11.69 -0.58
N HIS A 488 6.70 -10.93 0.27
CA HIS A 488 6.14 -10.39 1.50
C HIS A 488 4.94 -9.45 1.23
N ALA A 489 5.00 -8.61 0.18
CA ALA A 489 3.89 -7.75 -0.21
C ALA A 489 2.65 -8.51 -0.71
N THR A 490 2.79 -9.77 -1.16
CA THR A 490 1.62 -10.57 -1.54
C THR A 490 0.82 -11.05 -0.34
N GLY A 491 1.47 -11.20 0.82
CA GLY A 491 0.88 -11.73 2.05
C GLY A 491 0.31 -13.15 1.95
N GLY A 492 0.58 -13.86 0.86
CA GLY A 492 0.08 -15.20 0.58
C GLY A 492 0.98 -16.29 1.15
N MET A 493 1.00 -17.45 0.50
CA MET A 493 1.86 -18.57 0.87
C MET A 493 3.34 -18.21 0.74
N LEU A 494 4.19 -18.90 1.49
CA LEU A 494 5.63 -18.85 1.30
C LEU A 494 6.20 -20.27 1.17
N LEU A 495 6.80 -20.57 0.02
CA LEU A 495 7.60 -21.78 -0.15
C LEU A 495 9.03 -21.39 -0.51
N SER A 496 10.05 -21.94 0.17
CA SER A 496 11.44 -21.83 -0.31
C SER A 496 11.68 -22.85 -1.43
N GLY A 497 12.38 -22.43 -2.49
CA GLY A 497 12.75 -23.26 -3.64
C GLY A 497 14.26 -23.52 -3.75
N ASP A 498 15.00 -23.40 -2.64
CA ASP A 498 16.46 -23.52 -2.60
C ASP A 498 16.92 -24.89 -2.08
N ASP A 499 18.16 -25.24 -2.40
CA ASP A 499 18.88 -26.30 -1.69
C ASP A 499 19.42 -25.69 -0.38
N LEU A 500 18.63 -25.77 0.69
CA LEU A 500 18.78 -24.98 1.91
C LEU A 500 20.15 -25.12 2.59
N PRO A 501 20.81 -26.30 2.62
CA PRO A 501 22.18 -26.44 3.11
C PRO A 501 23.22 -25.52 2.43
N LYS A 502 22.91 -24.95 1.26
CA LYS A 502 23.79 -24.02 0.52
C LYS A 502 23.54 -22.55 0.82
N LEU A 503 22.54 -22.20 1.62
CA LEU A 503 22.29 -20.82 2.01
C LEU A 503 23.38 -20.32 2.97
N ASP A 504 23.91 -19.14 2.70
CA ASP A 504 24.76 -18.42 3.66
C ASP A 504 23.93 -17.83 4.82
N ALA A 505 24.62 -17.30 5.84
CA ALA A 505 23.96 -16.80 7.05
C ALA A 505 23.02 -15.60 6.82
N GLU A 506 23.28 -14.77 5.81
CA GLU A 506 22.44 -13.62 5.50
C GLU A 506 21.14 -14.07 4.83
N LYS A 507 21.22 -15.00 3.87
CA LYS A 507 20.04 -15.61 3.24
C LYS A 507 19.21 -16.41 4.21
N GLN A 508 19.83 -17.07 5.18
CA GLN A 508 19.12 -17.77 6.24
C GLN A 508 18.27 -16.81 7.09
N LYS A 509 18.84 -15.68 7.50
CA LYS A 509 18.09 -14.64 8.24
C LYS A 509 16.95 -14.08 7.41
N LEU A 510 17.19 -13.81 6.13
CA LEU A 510 16.16 -13.34 5.21
C LEU A 510 15.03 -14.37 5.10
N LEU A 511 15.33 -15.64 4.82
CA LEU A 511 14.33 -16.71 4.78
C LEU A 511 13.51 -16.80 6.08
N ALA A 512 14.17 -16.78 7.24
CA ALA A 512 13.50 -16.83 8.53
C ALA A 512 12.54 -15.65 8.75
N SER A 513 12.92 -14.44 8.30
CA SER A 513 12.07 -13.25 8.43
C SER A 513 10.79 -13.28 7.57
N LEU A 514 10.75 -14.08 6.50
CA LEU A 514 9.54 -14.30 5.69
C LEU A 514 8.78 -15.56 6.09
N ALA A 515 9.39 -16.46 6.86
CA ALA A 515 8.88 -17.80 7.12
C ALA A 515 7.46 -17.82 7.74
N GLN A 516 7.00 -16.69 8.27
CA GLN A 516 5.63 -16.46 8.68
C GLN A 516 4.98 -15.44 7.73
N PRO A 517 4.18 -15.90 6.76
CA PRO A 517 3.53 -14.97 5.85
C PRO A 517 2.47 -14.12 6.58
N THR A 518 2.26 -12.90 6.10
CA THR A 518 1.44 -11.90 6.81
C THR A 518 -0.06 -12.22 6.79
N GLY A 519 -0.54 -12.99 5.82
CA GLY A 519 -1.97 -13.22 5.58
C GLY A 519 -2.72 -12.03 4.95
N TYR A 520 -2.08 -10.87 4.83
CA TYR A 520 -2.71 -9.65 4.31
C TYR A 520 -1.89 -9.09 3.14
N PRO A 521 -2.48 -8.96 1.94
CA PRO A 521 -1.79 -8.40 0.79
C PRO A 521 -1.62 -6.89 0.94
N ALA A 522 -0.55 -6.34 0.34
CA ALA A 522 -0.42 -4.91 0.12
C ALA A 522 -1.39 -4.42 -0.97
N SER A 523 -1.95 -3.23 -0.76
CA SER A 523 -2.73 -2.43 -1.70
C SER A 523 -1.81 -1.49 -2.47
N PHE A 524 -2.06 -1.24 -3.75
CA PHE A 524 -1.18 -0.42 -4.60
C PHE A 524 -1.93 0.74 -5.24
N ARG A 525 -1.25 1.89 -5.33
CA ARG A 525 -1.84 3.15 -5.84
C ARG A 525 -2.29 3.04 -7.31
N ASP A 526 -1.53 2.32 -8.12
CA ASP A 526 -1.74 2.20 -9.56
C ASP A 526 -1.16 0.88 -10.11
N ALA A 527 -1.32 0.67 -11.41
CA ALA A 527 -0.82 -0.51 -12.12
C ALA A 527 0.70 -0.53 -12.34
N ALA A 528 1.45 0.50 -11.93
CA ALA A 528 2.91 0.44 -11.92
C ALA A 528 3.45 -0.37 -10.74
N PHE A 529 2.64 -0.59 -9.69
CA PHE A 529 2.97 -1.35 -8.49
C PHE A 529 4.24 -0.87 -7.76
N ALA A 530 4.61 0.40 -7.94
CA ALA A 530 5.83 0.97 -7.37
C ALA A 530 5.70 1.35 -5.88
N VAL A 531 4.50 1.74 -5.44
CA VAL A 531 4.21 2.13 -4.06
C VAL A 531 3.00 1.36 -3.55
N GLY A 532 3.24 0.46 -2.61
CA GLY A 532 2.24 -0.35 -1.94
C GLY A 532 2.13 -0.05 -0.44
N GLU A 533 0.97 -0.34 0.14
CA GLU A 533 0.67 -0.14 1.56
C GLU A 533 -0.07 -1.35 2.12
N ALA A 534 0.32 -1.80 3.31
CA ALA A 534 -0.43 -2.76 4.12
C ALA A 534 -0.62 -2.21 5.53
N LYS A 535 -1.80 -2.43 6.14
CA LYS A 535 -2.03 -2.02 7.53
C LYS A 535 -1.29 -2.94 8.49
N THR A 536 -0.75 -2.38 9.58
CA THR A 536 -0.12 -3.14 10.67
C THR A 536 -0.75 -2.77 12.01
N GLU A 537 -0.47 -3.52 13.06
CA GLU A 537 -1.04 -3.26 14.40
C GLU A 537 -0.71 -1.86 14.93
N ASN A 538 0.46 -1.32 14.56
CA ASN A 538 0.99 -0.06 15.09
C ASN A 538 1.00 1.10 14.06
N GLY A 539 0.41 0.90 12.88
CA GLY A 539 0.39 1.88 11.80
C GLY A 539 0.24 1.24 10.43
N ALA A 540 1.27 1.37 9.60
CA ALA A 540 1.27 0.87 8.23
C ALA A 540 2.65 0.36 7.82
N ARG A 541 2.67 -0.48 6.79
CA ARG A 541 3.88 -0.94 6.12
C ARG A 541 3.84 -0.52 4.67
N TYR A 542 4.90 0.14 4.23
CA TYR A 542 5.03 0.62 2.87
C TYR A 542 6.04 -0.22 2.09
N TYR A 543 5.70 -0.48 0.84
CA TYR A 543 6.51 -1.22 -0.10
C TYR A 543 6.88 -0.30 -1.25
N LEU A 544 8.16 -0.02 -1.41
CA LEU A 544 8.70 0.82 -2.48
C LEU A 544 9.49 -0.07 -3.41
N PHE A 545 9.11 -0.13 -4.69
CA PHE A 545 9.76 -0.98 -5.70
C PHE A 545 10.32 -0.15 -6.84
N ASN A 546 11.60 -0.33 -7.14
CA ASN A 546 12.19 0.08 -8.39
C ASN A 546 12.29 -1.14 -9.33
N HIS A 547 11.30 -1.27 -10.21
CA HIS A 547 11.24 -2.32 -11.22
C HIS A 547 12.18 -2.08 -12.42
N GLY A 548 12.88 -0.96 -12.46
CA GLY A 548 13.66 -0.47 -13.59
C GLY A 548 15.16 -0.77 -13.50
N GLU A 549 15.87 -0.27 -14.51
CA GLU A 549 17.32 -0.39 -14.69
C GLU A 549 18.07 0.90 -14.30
N GLU A 550 17.34 1.94 -13.91
CA GLU A 550 17.87 3.24 -13.49
C GLU A 550 17.42 3.59 -12.08
N ASN A 551 18.10 4.55 -11.43
CA ASN A 551 17.65 5.08 -10.13
C ASN A 551 16.28 5.74 -10.29
N THR A 552 15.41 5.57 -9.31
CA THR A 552 14.06 6.17 -9.31
C THR A 552 13.80 6.85 -7.97
N GLU A 553 13.20 8.03 -8.01
CA GLU A 553 12.63 8.72 -6.85
C GLU A 553 11.15 8.35 -6.71
N LEU A 554 10.77 7.82 -5.54
CA LEU A 554 9.39 7.49 -5.22
C LEU A 554 8.88 8.35 -4.06
N SER A 555 7.73 8.99 -4.24
CA SER A 555 7.08 9.78 -3.20
C SER A 555 6.09 8.95 -2.40
N LEU A 556 6.33 8.86 -1.10
CA LEU A 556 5.46 8.26 -0.11
C LEU A 556 4.65 9.34 0.59
N GLU A 557 3.37 9.07 0.82
CA GLU A 557 2.51 9.95 1.62
C GLU A 557 2.24 9.28 2.96
N LEU A 558 2.56 9.95 4.06
CA LEU A 558 2.34 9.44 5.41
C LEU A 558 1.05 10.02 5.99
N PRO A 559 0.22 9.21 6.67
CA PRO A 559 -1.08 9.64 7.17
C PRO A 559 -0.98 10.57 8.39
N ALA A 560 0.18 10.59 9.07
CA ALA A 560 0.42 11.32 10.30
C ALA A 560 1.93 11.46 10.56
N THR A 561 2.27 12.24 11.59
CA THR A 561 3.60 12.20 12.19
C THR A 561 3.86 10.82 12.80
N GLY A 562 5.03 10.25 12.53
CA GLY A 562 5.41 8.96 13.09
C GLY A 562 6.84 8.56 12.77
N GLU A 563 7.29 7.46 13.37
CA GLU A 563 8.61 6.90 13.10
C GLU A 563 8.54 5.98 11.88
N LEU A 564 9.48 6.12 10.93
CA LEU A 564 9.70 5.13 9.89
C LEU A 564 10.91 4.27 10.24
N LEU A 565 10.77 2.97 10.11
CA LEU A 565 11.85 2.00 10.26
C LEU A 565 12.05 1.23 8.96
N ASP A 566 13.28 0.88 8.64
CA ASP A 566 13.53 -0.16 7.64
C ASP A 566 13.11 -1.51 8.22
N PHE A 567 12.19 -2.20 7.54
CA PHE A 567 11.57 -3.42 8.04
C PHE A 567 12.57 -4.58 8.22
N TRP A 568 13.56 -4.68 7.34
CA TRP A 568 14.50 -5.80 7.33
C TRP A 568 15.57 -5.67 8.41
N SER A 569 16.10 -4.46 8.60
CA SER A 569 17.15 -4.17 9.58
C SER A 569 16.60 -3.77 10.95
N GLY A 570 15.37 -3.24 11.00
CA GLY A 570 14.80 -2.60 12.18
C GLY A 570 15.41 -1.22 12.48
N GLU A 571 16.26 -0.70 11.61
CA GLU A 571 16.89 0.62 11.76
C GLU A 571 15.84 1.72 11.64
N SER A 572 15.82 2.64 12.61
CA SER A 572 14.98 3.84 12.55
C SER A 572 15.54 4.80 11.50
N LEU A 573 14.72 5.18 10.53
CA LEU A 573 15.01 6.23 9.56
C LEU A 573 14.70 7.64 10.11
N GLY A 574 14.19 7.72 11.34
CA GLY A 574 13.83 8.95 12.03
C GLY A 574 12.32 9.17 12.17
N ILE A 575 11.97 10.31 12.78
CA ILE A 575 10.59 10.77 12.93
C ILE A 575 10.25 11.65 11.73
N PHE A 576 9.22 11.26 11.00
CA PHE A 576 8.72 11.95 9.83
C PHE A 576 7.47 12.74 10.24
N VAL A 577 7.49 14.05 9.96
CA VAL A 577 6.48 15.04 10.38
C VAL A 577 5.74 15.65 9.20
N ASP A 578 6.30 15.55 7.99
CA ASP A 578 5.67 16.06 6.78
C ASP A 578 4.79 14.96 6.16
N PRO A 579 3.73 15.33 5.43
CA PRO A 579 2.83 14.35 4.83
C PRO A 579 3.44 13.66 3.60
N VAL A 580 4.49 14.19 2.97
CA VAL A 580 5.05 13.66 1.72
C VAL A 580 6.57 13.59 1.78
N HIS A 581 7.12 12.43 1.48
CA HIS A 581 8.56 12.16 1.53
C HIS A 581 9.04 11.40 0.29
N SER A 582 10.17 11.82 -0.27
CA SER A 582 10.78 11.17 -1.43
C SER A 582 11.90 10.23 -1.01
N PHE A 583 11.96 9.07 -1.65
CA PHE A 583 12.96 8.04 -1.44
C PHE A 583 13.64 7.70 -2.77
N SER A 584 14.97 7.86 -2.81
CA SER A 584 15.81 7.34 -3.90
C SER A 584 15.95 5.82 -3.78
N LEU A 585 15.57 5.09 -4.82
CA LEU A 585 15.80 3.65 -4.93
C LEU A 585 16.76 3.34 -6.09
N PRO A 586 17.86 2.59 -5.84
CA PRO A 586 18.72 2.03 -6.89
C PRO A 586 17.93 1.13 -7.87
N PRO A 587 18.47 0.86 -9.07
CA PRO A 587 17.83 -0.09 -9.99
C PRO A 587 17.68 -1.48 -9.35
N ARG A 588 16.61 -2.19 -9.75
CA ARG A 588 16.33 -3.56 -9.32
C ARG A 588 16.31 -3.75 -7.80
N SER A 589 15.77 -2.77 -7.09
CA SER A 589 15.77 -2.76 -5.63
C SER A 589 14.36 -2.52 -5.08
N ALA A 590 14.19 -2.88 -3.81
CA ALA A 590 12.99 -2.59 -3.07
C ALA A 590 13.37 -2.10 -1.67
N ARG A 591 12.47 -1.32 -1.07
CA ARG A 591 12.55 -0.93 0.34
C ARG A 591 11.21 -1.23 1.00
N VAL A 592 11.25 -1.84 2.18
CA VAL A 592 10.06 -2.10 3.00
C VAL A 592 10.20 -1.26 4.25
N LEU A 593 9.21 -0.41 4.50
CA LEU A 593 9.23 0.56 5.60
C LEU A 593 8.10 0.24 6.57
N GLU A 594 8.40 0.16 7.85
CA GLU A 594 7.39 0.10 8.91
C GLU A 594 7.15 1.52 9.44
N PHE A 595 5.92 1.99 9.33
CA PHE A 595 5.48 3.26 9.90
C PHE A 595 4.77 3.02 11.22
N ARG A 596 5.27 3.63 12.29
CA ARG A 596 4.67 3.63 13.61
C ARG A 596 4.11 5.02 13.92
N ALA A 597 2.80 5.12 14.02
CA ALA A 597 2.17 6.39 14.37
C ALA A 597 2.54 6.81 15.80
N GLY A 598 2.80 8.10 16.03
CA GLY A 598 2.78 8.67 17.37
C GLY A 598 1.35 8.64 17.93
N VAL A 599 1.15 8.24 19.19
CA VAL A 599 -0.16 7.85 19.78
C VAL A 599 -1.29 8.90 19.67
N GLU A 600 -2.52 8.38 19.49
CA GLU A 600 -3.87 9.00 19.46
C GLU A 600 -4.10 10.19 18.52
N ALA A 601 -4.00 9.92 17.22
CA ALA A 601 -4.56 10.78 16.17
C ALA A 601 -6.11 10.74 16.20
N SER A 602 -6.71 11.67 16.95
CA SER A 602 -8.02 12.22 16.60
C SER A 602 -7.80 13.70 16.31
N ASP A 603 -8.02 14.12 15.06
CA ASP A 603 -8.06 15.53 14.65
C ASP A 603 -6.70 16.28 14.60
N GLY A 604 -5.57 15.60 14.38
CA GLY A 604 -4.27 16.26 14.15
C GLY A 604 -3.62 16.89 15.39
N ILE A 605 -3.88 16.32 16.57
CA ILE A 605 -3.34 16.74 17.87
C ILE A 605 -2.58 15.57 18.49
N TYR A 606 -1.29 15.75 18.75
CA TYR A 606 -0.35 14.69 19.14
C TYR A 606 0.32 15.05 20.48
N CYS A 607 0.18 14.17 21.48
CA CYS A 607 0.95 14.26 22.73
C CYS A 607 2.01 13.16 22.70
N LEU A 608 3.28 13.54 22.52
CA LEU A 608 4.35 12.58 22.27
C LEU A 608 4.64 11.72 23.51
N THR A 609 4.94 10.44 23.30
CA THR A 609 5.41 9.56 24.38
C THR A 609 6.78 10.02 24.88
N PRO A 610 7.20 9.67 26.11
CA PRO A 610 8.51 10.08 26.62
C PRO A 610 9.68 9.69 25.70
N GLU A 611 9.61 8.54 25.03
CA GLU A 611 10.65 8.07 24.12
C GLU A 611 10.76 8.98 22.89
N LEU A 612 9.65 9.29 22.23
CA LEU A 612 9.60 10.17 21.06
C LEU A 612 9.92 11.62 21.44
N ALA A 613 9.37 12.08 22.56
CA ALA A 613 9.60 13.43 23.08
C ALA A 613 11.08 13.67 23.42
N LYS A 614 11.79 12.66 23.97
CA LYS A 614 13.24 12.74 24.23
C LYS A 614 14.07 12.88 22.95
N GLN A 615 13.62 12.31 21.83
CA GLN A 615 14.30 12.50 20.55
C GLN A 615 13.96 13.88 19.97
N ALA A 616 12.67 14.22 19.92
CA ALA A 616 12.19 15.47 19.33
C ALA A 616 12.70 16.73 20.05
N ILE A 617 12.83 16.72 21.38
CA ILE A 617 13.24 17.92 22.15
C ILE A 617 14.69 18.35 21.85
N ILE A 618 15.57 17.39 21.50
CA ILE A 618 16.98 17.66 21.17
C ILE A 618 17.26 17.78 19.67
N ASP A 619 16.24 17.62 18.83
CA ASP A 619 16.41 17.69 17.38
C ASP A 619 16.89 19.09 16.95
N GLU A 620 17.89 19.11 16.08
CA GLU A 620 18.49 20.30 15.46
C GLU A 620 18.45 20.24 13.92
N SER A 621 17.71 19.29 13.34
CA SER A 621 17.51 19.15 11.89
C SER A 621 17.00 20.44 11.26
N GLN A 622 16.16 21.18 11.99
CA GLN A 622 15.58 22.44 11.56
C GLN A 622 16.42 23.67 11.95
N GLU A 623 16.94 23.69 13.19
CA GLU A 623 17.61 24.87 13.78
C GLU A 623 18.70 24.46 14.80
N PRO A 624 19.89 25.08 14.79
CA PRO A 624 21.07 24.63 15.53
C PRO A 624 21.12 25.15 16.99
N TYR A 625 20.10 24.94 17.80
CA TYR A 625 20.01 25.52 19.15
C TYR A 625 21.14 25.11 20.12
N PHE A 626 21.33 23.81 20.38
CA PHE A 626 22.36 23.31 21.30
C PHE A 626 23.78 23.67 20.84
N LYS A 627 23.99 23.76 19.52
CA LYS A 627 25.24 24.22 18.92
C LYS A 627 25.54 25.70 19.18
N LEU A 628 24.54 26.49 19.58
CA LEU A 628 24.69 27.92 19.88
C LEU A 628 24.86 28.20 21.37
N LEU A 629 24.39 27.28 22.23
CA LEU A 629 24.41 27.45 23.68
C LEU A 629 25.82 27.72 24.22
N GLN A 630 25.87 28.61 25.20
CA GLN A 630 27.09 28.97 25.93
C GLN A 630 27.04 28.49 27.38
N PRO A 631 28.18 28.36 28.08
CA PRO A 631 28.22 27.70 29.38
C PRO A 631 27.25 28.32 30.41
N ARG A 632 27.28 29.66 30.54
CA ARG A 632 26.40 30.39 31.47
C ARG A 632 24.92 30.23 31.15
N GLU A 633 24.59 30.14 29.86
CA GLU A 633 23.22 29.92 29.41
C GLU A 633 22.75 28.50 29.73
N ILE A 634 23.59 27.49 29.53
CA ILE A 634 23.27 26.09 29.85
C ILE A 634 22.94 25.95 31.33
N GLU A 635 23.76 26.54 32.22
CA GLU A 635 23.53 26.51 33.67
C GLU A 635 22.18 27.13 34.04
N ILE A 636 21.81 28.24 33.40
CA ILE A 636 20.56 28.96 33.66
C ILE A 636 19.35 28.20 33.13
N MET A 637 19.41 27.71 31.90
CA MET A 637 18.29 27.04 31.25
C MET A 637 18.01 25.66 31.84
N THR A 638 19.06 24.98 32.32
CA THR A 638 18.93 23.67 32.97
C THR A 638 18.82 23.75 34.49
N GLY A 639 19.17 24.88 35.10
CA GLY A 639 19.06 25.11 36.56
C GLY A 639 20.17 24.46 37.39
N GLU A 640 21.21 23.91 36.75
CA GLU A 640 22.27 23.13 37.39
C GLU A 640 23.65 23.58 36.92
N ALA A 641 24.63 23.63 37.82
CA ALA A 641 26.02 23.95 37.48
C ALA A 641 26.61 22.96 36.46
N LEU A 642 27.54 23.43 35.63
CA LEU A 642 28.24 22.57 34.67
C LEU A 642 29.35 21.76 35.35
N PRO A 643 29.53 20.48 34.97
CA PRO A 643 30.66 19.67 35.44
C PRO A 643 31.99 20.16 34.84
N GLU A 644 33.13 19.67 35.36
CA GLU A 644 34.43 19.90 34.69
C GLU A 644 34.38 19.38 33.25
N GLY A 645 34.82 20.19 32.28
CA GLY A 645 34.76 19.85 30.87
C GLY A 645 35.07 21.02 29.94
N ASP A 646 34.75 20.83 28.67
CA ASP A 646 34.82 21.85 27.62
C ASP A 646 33.43 22.17 27.04
N LEU A 647 33.37 23.18 26.17
CA LEU A 647 32.12 23.64 25.55
C LEU A 647 31.37 22.54 24.79
N PHE A 648 32.09 21.59 24.17
CA PHE A 648 31.45 20.48 23.47
C PHE A 648 30.75 19.56 24.48
N SER A 649 31.47 19.15 25.53
CA SER A 649 30.91 18.28 26.58
C SER A 649 29.74 18.91 27.32
N TRP A 650 29.76 20.23 27.56
CA TRP A 650 28.67 20.95 28.21
C TRP A 650 27.41 21.03 27.34
N ARG A 651 27.56 21.14 26.02
CA ARG A 651 26.42 21.12 25.08
C ARG A 651 25.77 19.74 24.99
N GLU A 652 26.58 18.68 25.02
CA GLU A 652 26.05 17.31 25.10
C GLU A 652 25.36 17.04 26.44
N GLU A 653 25.90 17.58 27.54
CA GLU A 653 25.23 17.53 28.83
C GLU A 653 23.92 18.33 28.82
N ALA A 654 23.86 19.47 28.14
CA ALA A 654 22.61 20.20 27.93
C ALA A 654 21.57 19.35 27.20
N ARG A 655 21.94 18.65 26.11
CA ARG A 655 21.03 17.72 25.41
C ARG A 655 20.49 16.66 26.37
N ARG A 656 21.37 16.01 27.13
CA ARG A 656 20.98 14.97 28.10
C ARG A 656 20.01 15.53 29.15
N ARG A 657 20.27 16.71 29.69
CA ARG A 657 19.37 17.35 30.67
C ARG A 657 17.99 17.66 30.08
N PHE A 658 17.92 18.14 28.84
CA PHE A 658 16.64 18.34 28.13
C PHE A 658 15.88 17.03 27.94
N GLN A 659 16.56 15.94 27.56
CA GLN A 659 15.93 14.63 27.46
C GLN A 659 15.43 14.12 28.82
N ASN A 660 16.23 14.30 29.88
CA ASN A 660 15.86 13.85 31.22
C ASN A 660 14.68 14.61 31.81
N ALA A 661 14.49 15.88 31.41
CA ALA A 661 13.35 16.69 31.84
C ALA A 661 12.01 16.26 31.23
N VAL A 662 12.00 15.39 30.21
CA VAL A 662 10.78 14.89 29.56
C VAL A 662 10.01 13.96 30.48
N VAL A 663 8.72 14.25 30.69
CA VAL A 663 7.81 13.46 31.52
C VAL A 663 6.51 13.11 30.76
N PRO A 664 5.82 12.01 31.09
CA PRO A 664 4.61 11.61 30.37
C PRO A 664 3.40 12.51 30.66
N PHE A 665 2.55 12.67 29.64
CA PHE A 665 1.23 13.29 29.79
C PHE A 665 0.26 12.40 30.59
N GLN A 666 -0.58 13.03 31.40
CA GLN A 666 -1.73 12.39 32.05
C GLN A 666 -2.96 12.47 31.15
N LYS A 667 -3.91 11.55 31.33
CA LYS A 667 -5.09 11.43 30.44
C LYS A 667 -5.96 12.69 30.43
N ASP A 668 -6.13 13.34 31.57
CA ASP A 668 -6.87 14.59 31.72
C ASP A 668 -6.16 15.77 31.06
N GLU A 669 -4.82 15.83 31.13
CA GLU A 669 -4.00 16.82 30.41
C GLU A 669 -4.19 16.70 28.89
N VAL A 670 -4.13 15.47 28.35
CA VAL A 670 -4.36 15.22 26.92
C VAL A 670 -5.76 15.68 26.51
N LEU A 671 -6.78 15.35 27.31
CA LEU A 671 -8.15 15.75 27.02
C LEU A 671 -8.35 17.27 27.06
N ALA A 672 -7.73 17.95 28.04
CA ALA A 672 -7.80 19.40 28.17
C ALA A 672 -7.09 20.12 27.01
N LEU A 673 -5.96 19.57 26.53
CA LEU A 673 -5.27 20.04 25.32
C LEU A 673 -6.14 19.88 24.07
N LYS A 674 -6.72 18.69 23.87
CA LYS A 674 -7.63 18.43 22.74
C LYS A 674 -8.77 19.45 22.72
N ARG A 675 -9.41 19.69 23.87
CA ARG A 675 -10.49 20.68 24.00
C ARG A 675 -10.01 22.11 23.73
N ALA A 676 -8.84 22.49 24.21
CA ALA A 676 -8.28 23.82 23.98
C ALA A 676 -7.99 24.09 22.49
N VAL A 677 -7.38 23.14 21.79
CA VAL A 677 -7.10 23.26 20.36
C VAL A 677 -8.39 23.27 19.55
N THR A 678 -9.35 22.41 19.89
CA THR A 678 -10.67 22.41 19.23
C THR A 678 -11.43 23.73 19.48
N GLU A 679 -11.33 24.30 20.68
CA GLU A 679 -11.90 25.61 20.99
C GLU A 679 -11.28 26.73 20.14
N LEU A 680 -9.95 26.73 19.98
CA LEU A 680 -9.24 27.66 19.10
C LEU A 680 -9.71 27.53 17.65
N ARG A 681 -9.74 26.31 17.10
CA ARG A 681 -10.19 26.04 15.73
C ARG A 681 -11.63 26.48 15.51
N HIS A 682 -12.52 26.23 16.46
CA HIS A 682 -13.91 26.64 16.36
C HIS A 682 -14.07 28.16 16.38
N LYS A 683 -13.36 28.87 17.27
CA LYS A 683 -13.51 30.32 17.44
C LYS A 683 -12.80 31.14 16.37
N LEU A 684 -11.62 30.70 15.94
CA LEU A 684 -10.68 31.49 15.14
C LEU A 684 -10.21 30.76 13.87
N GLY A 685 -10.72 29.57 13.57
CA GLY A 685 -10.28 28.77 12.41
C GLY A 685 -10.50 29.45 11.06
N SER A 686 -11.49 30.33 10.94
CA SER A 686 -11.70 31.12 9.72
C SER A 686 -10.76 32.33 9.61
N GLU A 687 -10.31 32.86 10.75
CA GLU A 687 -9.46 34.06 10.82
C GLU A 687 -7.97 33.70 10.73
N LEU A 688 -7.60 32.54 11.28
CA LEU A 688 -6.22 32.01 11.34
C LEU A 688 -6.14 30.57 10.77
N PRO A 689 -6.65 30.30 9.55
CA PRO A 689 -6.78 28.93 9.03
C PRO A 689 -5.44 28.22 8.87
N ASP A 690 -4.42 28.88 8.32
CA ASP A 690 -3.11 28.25 8.14
C ASP A 690 -2.43 27.92 9.48
N LEU A 691 -2.65 28.75 10.51
CA LEU A 691 -2.06 28.53 11.83
C LEU A 691 -2.69 27.33 12.54
N LEU A 692 -4.02 27.26 12.55
CA LEU A 692 -4.77 26.32 13.39
C LEU A 692 -5.04 24.97 12.72
N SER A 693 -4.90 24.88 11.39
CA SER A 693 -5.01 23.64 10.62
C SER A 693 -3.76 22.75 10.67
N MET A 694 -2.59 23.34 10.95
CA MET A 694 -1.35 22.58 11.12
C MET A 694 -1.46 21.52 12.23
N PRO A 695 -0.67 20.43 12.13
CA PRO A 695 -0.49 19.49 13.22
C PRO A 695 -0.04 20.18 14.51
N TRP A 696 -0.57 19.71 15.65
CA TRP A 696 -0.17 20.17 16.98
C TRP A 696 0.61 19.05 17.65
N ASN A 697 1.94 19.20 17.80
CA ASN A 697 2.77 18.22 18.52
C ASN A 697 3.16 18.78 19.88
N PHE A 698 2.89 18.04 20.95
CA PHE A 698 3.16 18.46 22.32
C PHE A 698 4.19 17.56 22.98
N ILE A 699 5.15 18.19 23.66
CA ILE A 699 6.11 17.56 24.56
C ILE A 699 5.83 18.10 25.96
N LYS A 700 5.86 17.23 26.97
CA LYS A 700 5.74 17.63 28.37
C LYS A 700 7.08 17.51 29.09
N VAL A 701 7.42 18.55 29.85
CA VAL A 701 8.64 18.59 30.69
C VAL A 701 8.34 18.98 32.14
N GLU A 702 9.30 18.73 33.03
CA GLU A 702 9.25 19.12 34.44
C GLU A 702 9.15 20.65 34.64
N SER A 703 8.37 21.08 35.64
CA SER A 703 7.92 22.48 35.82
C SER A 703 9.00 23.59 35.89
N ASN A 704 10.26 23.27 36.24
CA ASN A 704 11.32 24.26 36.42
C ASN A 704 12.31 24.31 35.25
N HIS A 705 12.13 23.47 34.23
CA HIS A 705 13.00 23.42 33.07
C HIS A 705 12.82 24.68 32.20
N CYS A 706 13.90 25.24 31.64
CA CYS A 706 13.87 26.48 30.84
C CYS A 706 13.13 27.63 31.55
N LEU A 707 13.44 27.88 32.82
CA LEU A 707 12.82 28.93 33.66
C LEU A 707 11.30 28.78 33.84
N GLY A 708 10.73 27.61 33.53
CA GLY A 708 9.30 27.32 33.59
C GLY A 708 8.51 27.99 32.47
N MET A 709 9.14 28.27 31.32
CA MET A 709 8.49 28.87 30.15
C MET A 709 8.10 27.79 29.14
N ALA A 710 6.91 27.93 28.55
CA ALA A 710 6.61 27.23 27.31
C ALA A 710 7.55 27.74 26.22
N HIS A 711 7.89 26.87 25.28
CA HIS A 711 8.72 27.19 24.13
C HIS A 711 8.52 26.12 23.06
N THR A 712 9.10 26.32 21.90
CA THR A 712 8.95 25.44 20.74
C THR A 712 10.31 24.85 20.31
N ARG A 713 10.33 23.54 20.05
CA ARG A 713 11.48 22.77 19.56
C ARG A 713 11.09 22.06 18.27
N GLY A 714 11.73 22.41 17.15
CA GLY A 714 11.35 21.87 15.85
C GLY A 714 9.88 22.15 15.55
N HIS A 715 9.08 21.10 15.35
CA HIS A 715 7.63 21.22 15.12
C HIS A 715 6.79 20.86 16.36
N ALA A 716 7.40 20.87 17.55
CA ALA A 716 6.75 20.51 18.80
C ALA A 716 6.75 21.65 19.82
N ILE A 717 5.58 21.88 20.43
CA ILE A 717 5.37 22.80 21.55
C ILE A 717 5.75 22.07 22.84
N VAL A 718 6.70 22.63 23.57
CA VAL A 718 7.18 22.12 24.86
C VAL A 718 6.43 22.82 25.98
N LEU A 719 5.64 22.04 26.72
CA LEU A 719 4.79 22.51 27.80
C LEU A 719 5.32 22.03 29.15
N GLN A 720 5.32 22.96 30.09
CA GLN A 720 5.72 22.71 31.47
C GLN A 720 4.58 22.00 32.22
N GLU A 721 4.92 21.05 33.08
CA GLU A 721 3.92 20.35 33.91
C GLU A 721 3.04 21.34 34.71
N GLY A 722 3.62 22.36 35.32
CA GLY A 722 2.87 23.40 36.04
C GLY A 722 1.89 24.17 35.14
N TRP A 723 2.21 24.35 33.87
CA TRP A 723 1.31 24.99 32.91
C TRP A 723 0.15 24.08 32.52
N LEU A 724 0.40 22.79 32.31
CA LEU A 724 -0.65 21.80 32.02
C LEU A 724 -1.64 21.68 33.18
N ARG A 725 -1.16 21.76 34.43
CA ARG A 725 -2.04 21.84 35.61
C ARG A 725 -2.97 23.07 35.53
N ALA A 726 -2.43 24.24 35.19
CA ALA A 726 -3.23 25.45 35.00
C ALA A 726 -4.25 25.31 33.84
N LEU A 727 -3.89 24.62 32.75
CA LEU A 727 -4.80 24.29 31.65
C LEU A 727 -5.98 23.43 32.14
N VAL A 728 -5.72 22.36 32.87
CA VAL A 728 -6.77 21.50 33.43
C VAL A 728 -7.65 22.27 34.42
N GLU A 729 -7.06 23.10 35.29
CA GLU A 729 -7.80 23.94 36.24
C GLU A 729 -8.66 25.00 35.55
N SER A 730 -8.22 25.53 34.40
CA SER A 730 -8.95 26.54 33.63
C SER A 730 -10.29 26.03 33.08
N GLU A 731 -10.47 24.71 32.92
CA GLU A 731 -11.76 24.13 32.57
C GLU A 731 -12.83 24.38 33.64
N ARG A 732 -12.39 24.58 34.90
CA ARG A 732 -13.26 24.88 36.05
C ARG A 732 -13.27 26.37 36.41
N ASN A 733 -12.25 27.12 35.98
CA ASN A 733 -12.13 28.56 36.21
C ASN A 733 -11.91 29.32 34.89
N PRO A 734 -12.99 29.76 34.21
CA PRO A 734 -12.92 30.37 32.87
C PRO A 734 -12.11 31.67 32.80
N ARG A 735 -11.82 32.33 33.94
CA ARG A 735 -11.11 33.61 33.95
C ARG A 735 -9.69 33.53 33.40
N GLN A 736 -9.04 32.37 33.51
CA GLN A 736 -7.66 32.16 33.02
C GLN A 736 -7.61 31.56 31.61
N ARG A 737 -8.75 31.05 31.11
CA ARG A 737 -8.84 30.34 29.84
C ARG A 737 -8.34 31.15 28.64
N PRO A 738 -8.70 32.44 28.45
CA PRO A 738 -8.24 33.21 27.29
C PRO A 738 -6.71 33.36 27.21
N ARG A 739 -6.03 33.50 28.36
CA ARG A 739 -4.57 33.61 28.43
C ARG A 739 -3.87 32.31 28.07
N ILE A 740 -4.46 31.18 28.44
CA ILE A 740 -3.94 29.85 28.15
C ILE A 740 -4.06 29.54 26.65
N LEU A 741 -5.21 29.87 26.06
CA LEU A 741 -5.41 29.73 24.61
C LEU A 741 -4.49 30.66 23.81
N ALA A 742 -4.30 31.89 24.29
CA ALA A 742 -3.36 32.84 23.71
C ALA A 742 -1.92 32.32 23.70
N LEU A 743 -1.46 31.67 24.78
CA LEU A 743 -0.13 31.06 24.80
C LEU A 743 -0.03 29.89 23.83
N LEU A 744 -1.05 29.02 23.73
CA LEU A 744 -1.02 27.93 22.74
C LEU A 744 -0.92 28.46 21.31
N ALA A 745 -1.68 29.51 20.97
CA ALA A 745 -1.61 30.14 19.66
C ALA A 745 -0.26 30.85 19.41
N HIS A 746 0.33 31.42 20.46
CA HIS A 746 1.67 32.02 20.44
C HIS A 746 2.72 30.96 20.09
N GLU A 747 2.76 29.84 20.81
CA GLU A 747 3.70 28.74 20.51
C GLU A 747 3.45 28.11 19.13
N GLN A 748 2.18 27.94 18.75
CA GLN A 748 1.85 27.43 17.42
C GLN A 748 2.31 28.37 16.30
N CYS A 749 2.40 29.68 16.55
CA CYS A 749 2.98 30.60 15.60
C CYS A 749 4.48 30.37 15.42
N HIS A 750 5.21 30.00 16.47
CA HIS A 750 6.61 29.62 16.33
C HIS A 750 6.78 28.33 15.51
N VAL A 751 5.82 27.39 15.56
CA VAL A 751 5.77 26.25 14.63
C VAL A 751 5.52 26.72 13.19
N PHE A 752 4.54 27.62 12.99
CA PHE A 752 4.23 28.20 11.67
C PHE A 752 5.44 28.90 11.05
N GLN A 753 6.16 29.69 11.86
CA GLN A 753 7.34 30.44 11.44
C GLN A 753 8.44 29.51 10.89
N ARG A 754 8.58 28.32 11.47
CA ARG A 754 9.55 27.29 11.06
C ARG A 754 9.18 26.58 9.78
N LEU A 755 7.88 26.29 9.60
CA LEU A 755 7.35 25.63 8.40
C LEU A 755 7.29 26.59 7.20
N HIS A 756 7.05 27.88 7.44
CA HIS A 756 6.79 28.89 6.40
C HIS A 756 7.83 30.02 6.36
N ARG A 757 9.11 29.69 6.58
CA ARG A 757 10.24 30.66 6.71
C ARG A 757 10.24 31.75 5.63
N SER A 758 10.01 31.38 4.38
CA SER A 758 10.01 32.33 3.25
C SER A 758 8.80 33.26 3.27
N LYS A 759 7.61 32.76 3.64
CA LYS A 759 6.37 33.56 3.78
C LYS A 759 6.55 34.58 4.92
N VAL A 760 7.07 34.12 6.05
CA VAL A 760 7.33 34.92 7.26
C VAL A 760 8.40 35.98 7.01
N ALA A 761 9.51 35.61 6.34
CA ALA A 761 10.57 36.56 6.01
C ALA A 761 10.06 37.73 5.15
N ARG A 762 9.23 37.43 4.13
CA ARG A 762 8.58 38.47 3.32
C ARG A 762 7.65 39.35 4.14
N PHE A 763 6.92 38.77 5.09
CA PHE A 763 6.06 39.52 5.99
C PHE A 763 6.86 40.52 6.83
N TYR A 764 7.98 40.10 7.45
CA TYR A 764 8.84 40.99 8.23
C TYR A 764 9.47 42.10 7.39
N GLN A 765 9.92 41.80 6.18
CA GLN A 765 10.45 42.81 5.27
C GLN A 765 9.39 43.85 4.89
N LYS A 766 8.19 43.37 4.53
CA LYS A 766 7.10 44.23 4.05
C LYS A 766 6.46 45.05 5.15
N HIS A 767 6.18 44.44 6.29
CA HIS A 767 5.35 45.04 7.33
C HIS A 767 6.13 45.59 8.53
N PHE A 768 7.34 45.07 8.80
CA PHE A 768 8.21 45.59 9.86
C PHE A 768 9.43 46.34 9.32
N GLY A 769 9.64 46.37 8.00
CA GLY A 769 10.77 47.09 7.38
C GLY A 769 12.14 46.52 7.76
N LEU A 770 12.20 45.23 8.13
CA LEU A 770 13.42 44.58 8.58
C LEU A 770 14.21 44.01 7.40
N GLN A 771 15.55 44.08 7.48
CA GLN A 771 16.45 43.47 6.51
C GLN A 771 17.12 42.24 7.08
N ARG A 772 17.15 41.14 6.32
CA ARG A 772 17.85 39.92 6.70
C ARG A 772 19.32 39.98 6.27
N THR A 773 20.24 39.56 7.13
CA THR A 773 21.66 39.42 6.72
C THR A 773 21.91 38.06 6.06
N PRO A 774 22.72 38.00 5.00
CA PRO A 774 23.07 36.75 4.32
C PRO A 774 24.07 35.89 5.10
N ALA A 775 24.82 36.48 6.04
CA ALA A 775 25.81 35.81 6.89
C ALA A 775 25.52 36.05 8.38
N ARG A 776 25.88 35.07 9.23
CA ARG A 776 25.78 35.18 10.69
C ARG A 776 26.76 36.23 11.19
N LEU A 777 26.24 37.27 11.83
CA LEU A 777 27.05 38.27 12.51
C LEU A 777 27.61 37.66 13.81
N SER A 778 28.84 38.01 14.17
CA SER A 778 29.50 37.50 15.38
C SER A 778 30.43 38.56 15.97
N HIS A 779 30.65 38.45 17.29
CA HIS A 779 31.62 39.23 18.03
C HIS A 779 31.96 38.43 19.29
N PRO A 780 33.24 38.21 19.65
CA PRO A 780 33.62 37.33 20.77
C PRO A 780 32.90 37.64 22.09
N TRP A 781 32.71 38.92 22.39
CA TRP A 781 31.95 39.36 23.56
C TRP A 781 30.45 39.01 23.49
N LEU A 782 29.80 39.18 22.32
CA LEU A 782 28.39 38.79 22.15
C LEU A 782 28.25 37.28 22.20
N ASP A 783 29.16 36.55 21.54
CA ASP A 783 29.16 35.09 21.52
C ASP A 783 29.30 34.49 22.92
N LEU A 784 29.88 35.20 23.89
CA LEU A 784 30.00 34.77 25.29
C LEU A 784 28.79 35.15 26.17
N HIS A 785 28.13 36.27 25.88
CA HIS A 785 27.14 36.89 26.79
C HIS A 785 25.70 36.85 26.29
N GLN A 786 25.46 36.58 25.01
CA GLN A 786 24.12 36.50 24.46
C GLN A 786 23.41 35.22 24.90
N ILE A 787 22.09 35.28 24.90
CA ILE A 787 21.23 34.12 25.12
C ILE A 787 20.58 33.71 23.81
N THR A 788 20.49 32.40 23.59
CA THR A 788 19.78 31.81 22.46
C THR A 788 18.32 31.61 22.87
N ASN A 789 17.41 32.37 22.26
CA ASN A 789 15.99 32.11 22.48
C ASN A 789 15.58 30.80 21.76
N PRO A 790 15.04 29.77 22.45
CA PRO A 790 14.57 28.55 21.80
C PRO A 790 13.49 28.80 20.74
N ASP A 791 12.70 29.87 20.84
CA ASP A 791 11.63 30.24 19.90
C ASP A 791 12.10 31.10 18.72
N GLY A 792 13.36 31.51 18.73
CA GLY A 792 13.95 32.40 17.73
C GLY A 792 15.43 32.13 17.53
N VAL A 793 15.79 30.99 16.92
CA VAL A 793 17.20 30.59 16.75
C VAL A 793 17.88 31.29 15.57
N HIS A 794 17.11 31.87 14.63
CA HIS A 794 17.60 32.56 13.44
C HIS A 794 17.35 34.08 13.48
N LEU A 795 18.14 34.77 14.31
CA LEU A 795 17.99 36.18 14.70
C LEU A 795 18.67 37.20 13.78
N GLU A 796 18.79 36.94 12.49
CA GLU A 796 19.60 37.79 11.61
C GLU A 796 18.79 38.91 10.94
N TRP A 797 18.09 39.70 11.77
CA TRP A 797 17.30 40.85 11.33
C TRP A 797 17.92 42.16 11.79
N LEU A 798 17.99 43.09 10.85
CA LEU A 798 18.49 44.44 11.03
C LEU A 798 17.37 45.46 10.81
N VAL A 799 17.43 46.56 11.54
CA VAL A 799 16.61 47.76 11.29
C VAL A 799 17.52 48.95 10.97
N ALA A 800 17.18 49.70 9.93
CA ALA A 800 17.99 50.85 9.49
C ALA A 800 17.90 52.01 10.50
N GLU A 801 18.98 52.77 10.64
CA GLU A 801 18.95 54.00 11.43
C GLU A 801 18.13 55.11 10.74
N PRO A 802 17.21 55.81 11.44
CA PRO A 802 16.34 56.81 10.82
C PRO A 802 17.09 58.12 10.57
N GLY A 803 16.83 58.76 9.42
CA GLY A 803 17.23 60.16 9.17
C GLY A 803 18.55 60.37 8.42
N VAL A 804 19.13 59.33 7.83
CA VAL A 804 20.33 59.45 6.98
C VAL A 804 20.08 58.76 5.65
N GLU A 805 19.73 59.53 4.63
CA GLU A 805 19.59 59.03 3.26
C GLU A 805 20.97 58.54 2.78
N GLY A 806 21.11 57.24 2.53
CA GLY A 806 22.40 56.59 2.22
C GLY A 806 23.21 56.10 3.43
N SER A 807 22.62 56.04 4.63
CA SER A 807 23.28 55.44 5.80
C SER A 807 23.66 53.98 5.56
N ARG A 808 24.91 53.66 5.88
CA ARG A 808 25.44 52.29 5.95
C ARG A 808 25.29 51.70 7.36
N GLN A 809 24.54 52.32 8.27
CA GLN A 809 24.44 51.91 9.68
C GLN A 809 23.07 51.30 10.01
N TRP A 810 23.13 50.19 10.74
CA TRP A 810 22.03 49.29 11.05
C TRP A 810 22.07 48.93 12.54
N TYR A 811 20.91 48.58 13.08
CA TYR A 811 20.78 48.06 14.44
C TYR A 811 20.45 46.57 14.40
N TRP A 812 21.17 45.80 15.20
CA TRP A 812 21.03 44.35 15.37
C TRP A 812 20.63 44.04 16.81
N PRO A 813 19.34 43.75 17.05
CA PRO A 813 18.85 43.55 18.42
C PRO A 813 19.33 42.22 19.01
N ARG A 814 19.76 42.22 20.27
CA ARG A 814 20.24 41.02 21.00
C ARG A 814 19.89 41.09 22.47
N THR A 815 19.51 39.95 23.04
CA THR A 815 19.37 39.78 24.49
C THR A 815 20.63 39.20 25.08
N LEU A 816 21.13 39.84 26.13
CA LEU A 816 22.28 39.39 26.89
C LEU A 816 21.89 38.94 28.29
N LEU A 817 22.64 37.99 28.79
CA LEU A 817 22.73 37.72 30.22
C LEU A 817 23.60 38.79 30.89
N ASP A 818 23.17 39.33 32.03
CA ASP A 818 23.92 40.36 32.75
C ASP A 818 25.41 39.96 32.92
N PRO A 819 26.36 40.72 32.35
CA PRO A 819 27.79 40.43 32.45
C PRO A 819 28.30 40.37 33.89
N LYS A 820 27.66 41.08 34.84
CA LYS A 820 28.04 41.12 36.26
C LYS A 820 27.49 39.95 37.09
N GLY A 821 26.58 39.15 36.53
CA GLY A 821 25.99 38.00 37.22
C GLY A 821 24.97 38.36 38.31
N GLU A 822 24.47 39.60 38.34
CA GLU A 822 23.50 40.04 39.34
C GLU A 822 22.11 39.44 39.06
N THR A 823 21.60 38.65 40.01
CA THR A 823 20.23 38.11 39.96
C THR A 823 19.26 39.06 40.66
N LYS A 824 18.22 39.52 39.96
CA LYS A 824 17.14 40.31 40.58
C LYS A 824 16.10 39.34 41.16
N GLY A 825 16.38 38.76 42.33
CA GLY A 825 15.58 37.68 42.93
C GLY A 825 16.03 36.28 42.43
N ARG A 826 15.09 35.31 42.32
CA ARG A 826 15.37 33.93 41.86
C ARG A 826 15.43 33.77 40.32
N ARG A 827 15.36 34.85 39.54
CA ARG A 827 15.42 34.80 38.06
C ARG A 827 16.63 35.59 37.54
N PRO A 828 17.30 35.10 36.49
CA PRO A 828 18.39 35.84 35.83
C PRO A 828 17.88 37.18 35.30
N HIS A 829 18.73 38.21 35.32
CA HIS A 829 18.42 39.49 34.68
C HIS A 829 18.90 39.48 33.22
N PHE A 830 17.98 39.73 32.29
CA PHE A 830 18.26 39.85 30.87
C PHE A 830 18.23 41.31 30.45
N THR A 831 19.14 41.71 29.56
CA THR A 831 19.17 43.06 28.99
C THR A 831 19.06 42.97 27.46
N ALA A 832 18.05 43.60 26.89
CA ALA A 832 17.89 43.72 25.46
C ALA A 832 18.62 44.96 24.94
N LEU A 833 19.45 44.77 23.91
CA LEU A 833 20.32 45.81 23.34
C LEU A 833 20.11 45.89 21.83
N ALA A 834 20.40 47.05 21.25
CA ALA A 834 20.55 47.24 19.81
C ALA A 834 22.03 47.45 19.49
N VAL A 835 22.67 46.44 18.90
CA VAL A 835 24.08 46.47 18.49
C VAL A 835 24.21 47.24 17.18
N PHE A 836 25.18 48.15 17.09
CA PHE A 836 25.44 48.86 15.84
C PHE A 836 26.17 47.96 14.84
N VAL A 837 25.71 47.99 13.60
CA VAL A 837 26.24 47.22 12.48
C VAL A 837 26.46 48.15 11.31
N GLU A 838 27.58 48.03 10.62
CA GLU A 838 27.87 48.77 9.39
C GLU A 838 27.85 47.86 8.16
N ALA A 839 27.36 48.39 7.04
CA ALA A 839 27.43 47.74 5.74
C ALA A 839 28.77 48.08 5.05
N VAL A 840 29.53 47.05 4.71
CA VAL A 840 30.84 47.14 4.05
C VAL A 840 30.76 46.33 2.74
N GLY A 841 30.45 47.01 1.64
CA GLY A 841 30.14 46.33 0.37
C GLY A 841 28.80 45.60 0.47
N ASP A 842 28.78 44.31 0.12
CA ASP A 842 27.60 43.43 0.26
C ASP A 842 27.55 42.70 1.61
N GLU A 843 28.48 42.99 2.53
CA GLU A 843 28.58 42.37 3.85
C GLU A 843 28.18 43.33 4.99
N PHE A 844 27.81 42.76 6.12
CA PHE A 844 27.51 43.47 7.37
C PHE A 844 28.57 43.16 8.43
N ARG A 845 29.00 44.16 9.21
CA ARG A 845 30.00 43.99 10.29
C ARG A 845 29.56 44.68 11.57
N VAL A 846 29.78 44.01 12.70
CA VAL A 846 29.49 44.56 14.04
C VAL A 846 30.47 45.70 14.33
N MET A 847 29.94 46.87 14.66
CA MET A 847 30.73 48.02 15.08
C MET A 847 31.23 47.79 16.52
N GLN A 848 32.46 48.21 16.80
CA GLN A 848 33.12 47.98 18.09
C GLN A 848 33.46 49.31 18.78
N GLU A 849 33.70 49.26 20.09
CA GLU A 849 34.29 50.37 20.83
C GLU A 849 35.75 50.62 20.37
N GLN A 850 36.32 51.79 20.70
CA GLN A 850 37.65 52.20 20.21
C GLN A 850 38.78 51.23 20.61
N ASP A 851 38.60 50.46 21.68
CA ASP A 851 39.56 49.46 22.17
C ASP A 851 39.31 48.04 21.60
N GLY A 852 38.26 47.86 20.80
CA GLY A 852 37.86 46.57 20.23
C GLY A 852 37.36 45.53 21.25
N SER A 853 37.18 45.90 22.52
CA SER A 853 36.85 44.96 23.58
C SER A 853 35.37 44.54 23.58
N ARG A 854 34.50 45.41 23.09
CA ARG A 854 33.04 45.26 23.10
C ARG A 854 32.39 45.80 21.83
N PRO A 855 31.24 45.26 21.44
CA PRO A 855 30.43 45.87 20.39
C PRO A 855 29.88 47.22 20.87
N ARG A 856 29.69 48.17 19.94
CA ARG A 856 28.93 49.38 20.22
C ARG A 856 27.45 49.01 20.28
N PHE A 857 26.73 49.44 21.31
CA PHE A 857 25.29 49.21 21.43
C PHE A 857 24.58 50.33 22.21
N ILE A 858 23.25 50.37 22.12
CA ILE A 858 22.35 51.12 23.02
C ILE A 858 21.32 50.16 23.62
N PRO A 859 20.67 50.49 24.75
CA PRO A 859 19.50 49.76 25.23
C PRO A 859 18.42 49.70 24.13
N LEU A 860 17.80 48.54 23.94
CA LEU A 860 16.85 48.32 22.83
C LEU A 860 15.62 49.23 22.92
N GLU A 861 15.20 49.57 24.15
CA GLU A 861 14.14 50.56 24.43
C GLU A 861 14.48 51.97 23.93
N GLN A 862 15.78 52.30 23.79
CA GLN A 862 16.25 53.58 23.27
C GLN A 862 16.42 53.57 21.75
N CYS A 863 16.37 52.40 21.10
CA CYS A 863 16.42 52.26 19.65
C CYS A 863 15.08 52.64 19.03
N GLN A 864 14.90 53.93 18.68
CA GLN A 864 13.65 54.42 18.09
C GLN A 864 13.29 53.71 16.78
N ALA A 865 14.28 53.27 16.00
CA ALA A 865 14.06 52.53 14.77
C ALA A 865 13.32 51.21 15.02
N TRP A 866 13.79 50.44 16.01
CA TRP A 866 13.16 49.18 16.42
C TRP A 866 11.78 49.41 17.03
N GLN A 867 11.65 50.38 17.93
CA GLN A 867 10.38 50.68 18.58
C GLN A 867 9.29 51.15 17.59
N LYS A 868 9.67 51.80 16.47
CA LYS A 868 8.76 52.23 15.41
C LYS A 868 8.47 51.16 14.36
N ALA A 869 9.26 50.09 14.29
CA ALA A 869 9.10 49.02 13.31
C ALA A 869 7.84 48.18 13.57
N PHE A 870 7.34 48.18 14.80
CA PHE A 870 6.22 47.34 15.23
C PHE A 870 5.00 48.18 15.64
N PRO A 871 3.79 47.64 15.46
CA PRO A 871 2.55 48.37 15.74
C PRO A 871 2.14 48.41 17.22
N VAL A 872 2.93 47.79 18.08
CA VAL A 872 2.71 47.64 19.52
C VAL A 872 4.08 47.73 20.19
N GLY A 873 4.13 48.42 21.33
CA GLY A 873 5.38 48.63 22.06
C GLY A 873 5.91 47.33 22.66
N PHE A 874 7.16 46.98 22.34
CA PHE A 874 7.77 45.72 22.79
C PHE A 874 9.25 45.89 23.13
N THR A 875 9.70 45.07 24.07
CA THR A 875 11.10 44.99 24.53
C THR A 875 11.81 43.72 24.06
N HIS A 876 11.18 42.91 23.19
CA HIS A 876 11.77 41.69 22.64
C HIS A 876 12.76 42.02 21.51
N ASP A 877 13.80 41.20 21.40
CA ASP A 877 14.94 41.36 20.50
C ASP A 877 14.77 40.64 19.15
N HIS A 878 13.58 40.10 18.84
CA HIS A 878 13.34 39.41 17.57
C HIS A 878 11.89 39.54 17.04
N PRO A 879 11.67 39.73 15.71
CA PRO A 879 10.33 39.75 15.11
C PRO A 879 9.48 38.48 15.30
N ASN A 880 10.08 37.29 15.48
CA ASN A 880 9.29 36.07 15.72
C ASN A 880 8.44 36.19 16.98
N GLU A 881 9.05 36.64 18.07
CA GLU A 881 8.39 36.93 19.34
C GLU A 881 7.32 38.01 19.17
N VAL A 882 7.63 39.08 18.44
CA VAL A 882 6.68 40.18 18.23
C VAL A 882 5.42 39.69 17.52
N LEU A 883 5.55 38.94 16.42
CA LEU A 883 4.41 38.32 15.73
C LEU A 883 3.69 37.31 16.64
N ALA A 884 4.48 36.52 17.39
CA ALA A 884 4.12 35.73 18.56
C ALA A 884 3.04 36.37 19.43
N TYR A 885 3.45 37.48 20.05
CA TYR A 885 2.64 38.27 20.97
C TYR A 885 1.45 38.93 20.29
N MET A 886 1.59 39.37 19.03
CA MET A 886 0.48 39.94 18.28
C MET A 886 -0.65 38.91 18.10
N ILE A 887 -0.33 37.67 17.70
CA ILE A 887 -1.31 36.59 17.56
C ILE A 887 -1.89 36.20 18.92
N GLY A 888 -1.06 36.06 19.94
CA GLY A 888 -1.52 35.80 21.32
C GLY A 888 -2.50 36.87 21.82
N ALA A 889 -2.20 38.15 21.59
CA ALA A 889 -3.08 39.26 21.99
C ALA A 889 -4.41 39.27 21.24
N LEU A 890 -4.41 38.90 19.95
CA LEU A 890 -5.62 38.71 19.15
C LEU A 890 -6.48 37.59 19.74
N VAL A 891 -5.88 36.42 19.96
CA VAL A 891 -6.57 35.25 20.53
C VAL A 891 -7.10 35.54 21.93
N GLU A 892 -6.33 36.19 22.80
CA GLU A 892 -6.77 36.54 24.16
C GLU A 892 -7.99 37.47 24.10
N ALA A 893 -7.97 38.50 23.25
CA ALA A 893 -9.08 39.42 23.09
C ALA A 893 -10.35 38.72 22.57
N ASP A 894 -10.23 37.92 21.52
CA ASP A 894 -11.37 37.29 20.85
C ASP A 894 -11.92 36.08 21.63
N CYS A 895 -11.13 35.52 22.54
CA CYS A 895 -11.60 34.56 23.54
C CYS A 895 -12.20 35.22 24.80
N GLY A 896 -12.33 36.56 24.85
CA GLY A 896 -12.97 37.30 25.94
C GLY A 896 -12.04 37.71 27.10
N GLY A 897 -10.72 37.67 26.88
CA GLY A 897 -9.70 38.16 27.81
C GLY A 897 -9.41 39.66 27.66
N LYS A 898 -8.42 40.14 28.41
CA LYS A 898 -7.93 41.53 28.36
C LYS A 898 -6.42 41.51 28.12
N PRO A 899 -5.97 41.55 26.86
CA PRO A 899 -4.55 41.48 26.54
C PRO A 899 -3.80 42.70 27.08
N ALA A 900 -2.50 42.55 27.28
CA ALA A 900 -1.63 43.64 27.73
C ALA A 900 -1.51 44.79 26.72
N SER A 901 -1.74 44.50 25.43
CA SER A 901 -1.80 45.48 24.34
C SER A 901 -2.94 45.12 23.37
N THR A 902 -3.65 46.13 22.87
CA THR A 902 -4.76 45.93 21.93
C THR A 902 -4.29 46.21 20.51
N LEU A 903 -4.48 45.25 19.60
CA LEU A 903 -4.22 45.44 18.18
C LEU A 903 -5.31 46.29 17.53
N SER A 904 -4.89 47.26 16.71
CA SER A 904 -5.81 48.02 15.85
C SER A 904 -6.49 47.11 14.83
N HIS A 905 -7.66 47.51 14.33
CA HIS A 905 -8.41 46.77 13.31
C HIS A 905 -7.56 46.46 12.06
N THR A 906 -6.79 47.45 11.57
CA THR A 906 -5.90 47.29 10.41
C THR A 906 -4.87 46.16 10.59
N TRP A 907 -4.31 46.03 11.80
CA TRP A 907 -3.32 44.97 12.05
C TRP A 907 -3.93 43.59 12.23
N ARG A 908 -5.20 43.51 12.68
CA ARG A 908 -5.95 42.24 12.67
C ARG A 908 -6.14 41.74 11.23
N GLU A 909 -6.56 42.62 10.31
CA GLU A 909 -6.70 42.28 8.89
C GLU A 909 -5.36 41.87 8.26
N VAL A 910 -4.25 42.57 8.58
CA VAL A 910 -2.91 42.21 8.10
C VAL A 910 -2.50 40.82 8.54
N ILE A 911 -2.74 40.45 9.81
CA ILE A 911 -2.43 39.12 10.35
C ILE A 911 -3.33 38.06 9.72
N SER A 912 -4.63 38.32 9.63
CA SER A 912 -5.58 37.35 9.06
C SER A 912 -5.29 37.09 7.57
N ASN A 913 -4.99 38.12 6.78
CA ASN A 913 -4.56 37.93 5.39
C ASN A 913 -3.24 37.18 5.27
N PHE A 914 -2.30 37.42 6.19
CA PHE A 914 -1.02 36.69 6.21
C PHE A 914 -1.20 35.20 6.55
N LEU A 915 -2.17 34.86 7.40
CA LEU A 915 -2.49 33.50 7.83
C LEU A 915 -3.68 32.89 7.08
N GLY A 916 -4.19 33.57 6.06
CA GLY A 916 -5.27 33.11 5.19
C GLY A 916 -4.75 32.23 4.06
N ALA A 917 -5.64 31.39 3.51
CA ALA A 917 -5.37 30.59 2.33
C ALA A 917 -5.16 31.51 1.11
N GLU A 918 -3.98 31.45 0.48
CA GLU A 918 -3.75 32.02 -0.86
C GLU A 918 -4.48 31.23 -1.95
#